data_AF-A0A850G5Y3-F1
#
_entry.id   AF-A0A850G5Y3-F1
#
_cell.length_a   1.000
_cell.length_b   1.000
_cell.length_c   1.000
_cell.angle_alpha   90.00
_cell.angle_beta   90.00
_cell.angle_gamma   90.00
#
_symmetry.space_group_name_H-M   'P 1'
#
loop_
_entity.id
_entity.type
_entity.pdbx_description
1 polymer ?
#
loop_
_entity_poly.entity_id
_entity_poly.type
_entity_poly.pdbx_seq_one_letter_code
_entity_poly.pdbx_strand_id
1 'polypeptide(L)'
;MPRPRPRPLTSFVPVRIALACAQGCAEPDPDDTFADAELRGLEDGLELYWSFEDNIGSQITDLSGNGRYGNLMGGASLVDSPLGQAVVLDGVDDYVTMFGLRAPALYGGVDGSFTLSARVKVADSSRYNTLCYGCGPFNAMYVGTQAYGAVAMAVLDDQASTGWKWPKSTAGIGDETWTQVTLVVEEGASARWYLDCEADASLEDANIGLIDMGYSSVGQGTAADRWFEGQIDELRVWSRALSDEELGALCPAVDSLAEGLELHWSFEDHEGDQILDLSGNERHGTVVGGGSFVASPTGEALRLDGVDDKVSFAGPRALSLYGGEAGDFSLSARVRVDDASKYNALCFGCGPFTAMYVGDPSARVFSNLWDLDAQAGLWAPSSNGLITDDSWAEITLVVEGGVAARTYHDCSLDAELVANVGLRDPGYSALGESANPNNWYAGEVDELRVWSRALSESEVASICADLDKACSGPIFVDVDAPSGGDGSSWAAAFDDLQAAVDHAATCPGREIWMAEGQYALDPSAPVASLYAPVAIYGGFAGDETSLSQRDVDAHVVRLGDSGWLTRVVIIADQPNDGFGPESQVRLDGVTISGSEGGAIDIYSADGVMSEVVLANLEINQNTANFPGAGLRATRATLVVEDSSFADNQVSWYGGGGIYTLWTSATISGSSFTGNRGGLGDAIHVEASGSVEIVDSYFGDNFGGWAAVFVEDRASEPELVEIGIRGCTFEGNEGAIYLEEATANIEGSRFLANEPSGAVRIADGDAAVEPGAVEIRGCAFVGNEVKSGPGGALRVDIPGVVVINSSFVGNIASTVAGAVFGRPTIIASSFTGNSAPLGEAVHAFAGPDMFMHHCVSYPDTITGPDIYTPYSCVNSNTLGAPQLQLGGVDPFVLADLDLDGFDELYLDPEGPCVGLEDGVLDAIDWASMTVESSQCTDAPWPEPGVHYEPLLDAGVCE
;
A
#
# COMPACT_ATOMS: atom_id res chain seq x y z
N MET A 1 48.28 -32.35 -30.45
CA MET A 1 47.90 -32.67 -31.85
C MET A 1 46.56 -33.40 -31.84
N PRO A 2 45.76 -33.38 -32.91
CA PRO A 2 44.76 -32.38 -33.34
C PRO A 2 43.28 -32.73 -32.96
N ARG A 3 42.44 -31.66 -32.87
CA ARG A 3 40.96 -31.53 -33.15
C ARG A 3 39.92 -32.34 -32.32
N PRO A 4 38.76 -31.74 -31.97
CA PRO A 4 37.66 -31.49 -32.93
C PRO A 4 37.02 -30.07 -32.90
N ARG A 5 36.03 -29.88 -33.77
CA ARG A 5 35.52 -28.65 -34.43
C ARG A 5 34.59 -27.77 -33.54
N PRO A 6 34.29 -26.54 -34.02
CA PRO A 6 32.87 -26.20 -34.25
C PRO A 6 32.53 -25.80 -35.69
N ARG A 7 31.21 -25.74 -35.90
CA ARG A 7 30.38 -25.65 -37.11
C ARG A 7 29.85 -24.18 -37.31
N PRO A 8 29.00 -23.87 -38.31
CA PRO A 8 29.12 -22.68 -39.17
C PRO A 8 28.24 -21.46 -38.82
N LEU A 9 28.63 -20.31 -39.39
CA LEU A 9 27.86 -19.08 -39.74
C LEU A 9 26.71 -19.44 -40.73
N THR A 10 25.57 -18.75 -40.88
CA THR A 10 25.15 -17.36 -40.64
C THR A 10 23.63 -17.29 -40.88
N SER A 11 22.88 -16.55 -40.06
CA SER A 11 21.54 -16.04 -40.39
C SER A 11 21.67 -14.71 -41.13
N PHE A 12 20.73 -14.46 -42.04
CA PHE A 12 20.62 -13.26 -42.86
C PHE A 12 20.01 -12.12 -42.03
N VAL A 13 20.66 -10.96 -42.05
CA VAL A 13 20.07 -9.66 -41.68
C VAL A 13 19.90 -8.87 -43.00
N PRO A 14 18.72 -8.29 -43.29
CA PRO A 14 18.56 -7.44 -44.45
C PRO A 14 19.22 -6.06 -44.22
N VAL A 15 20.01 -5.68 -45.21
CA VAL A 15 20.75 -4.44 -45.35
C VAL A 15 19.79 -3.24 -45.49
N ARG A 16 19.85 -2.26 -44.57
CA ARG A 16 19.39 -0.89 -44.85
C ARG A 16 20.51 -0.15 -45.58
N ILE A 17 20.19 0.34 -46.77
CA ILE A 17 21.07 1.13 -47.63
C ILE A 17 21.09 2.56 -47.08
N ALA A 18 22.20 2.95 -46.45
CA ALA A 18 22.50 4.35 -46.15
C ALA A 18 23.18 4.98 -47.38
N LEU A 19 22.54 5.99 -47.97
CA LEU A 19 23.16 6.86 -48.96
C LEU A 19 23.32 8.28 -48.36
N ALA A 20 24.54 8.53 -47.86
CA ALA A 20 25.23 9.80 -47.69
C ALA A 20 24.45 11.04 -47.19
N CYS A 21 24.68 11.44 -45.94
CA CYS A 21 24.84 12.84 -45.56
C CYS A 21 26.17 13.00 -44.81
N ALA A 22 27.01 13.92 -45.28
CA ALA A 22 28.33 14.18 -44.72
C ALA A 22 28.27 15.42 -43.83
N GLN A 23 28.81 15.26 -42.61
CA GLN A 23 29.10 16.26 -41.58
C GLN A 23 27.94 16.67 -40.66
N GLY A 24 27.90 16.03 -39.48
CA GLY A 24 27.51 16.68 -38.24
C GLY A 24 26.17 16.30 -37.62
N CYS A 25 25.90 15.01 -37.38
CA CYS A 25 24.91 14.57 -36.38
C CYS A 25 25.54 13.44 -35.56
N ALA A 26 25.36 13.50 -34.23
CA ALA A 26 25.65 12.39 -33.32
C ALA A 26 24.79 11.17 -33.70
N GLU A 27 25.28 9.96 -33.43
CA GLU A 27 24.42 8.78 -33.47
C GLU A 27 23.32 8.95 -32.41
N PRO A 28 22.06 8.54 -32.67
CA PRO A 28 21.03 8.56 -31.63
C PRO A 28 21.42 7.58 -30.52
N ASP A 29 21.24 8.04 -29.28
CA ASP A 29 21.44 7.29 -28.06
C ASP A 29 20.45 6.11 -28.01
N PRO A 30 20.86 4.88 -27.64
CA PRO A 30 19.92 3.77 -27.41
C PRO A 30 19.02 3.93 -26.16
N ASP A 31 19.20 4.97 -25.35
CA ASP A 31 18.42 5.27 -24.13
C ASP A 31 17.38 6.40 -24.30
N ASP A 32 16.74 6.53 -25.47
CA ASP A 32 15.66 7.52 -25.65
C ASP A 32 14.35 7.04 -24.98
N THR A 33 14.31 7.13 -23.65
CA THR A 33 13.15 6.82 -22.79
C THR A 33 12.02 7.86 -22.86
N PHE A 34 12.15 8.88 -23.71
CA PHE A 34 11.13 9.91 -23.87
C PHE A 34 9.90 9.44 -24.67
N ALA A 35 10.00 8.36 -25.45
CA ALA A 35 8.87 7.84 -26.24
C ALA A 35 7.89 6.97 -25.42
N ASP A 36 8.35 6.29 -24.36
CA ASP A 36 7.52 5.34 -23.59
C ASP A 36 6.54 6.04 -22.64
N ALA A 37 6.83 7.28 -22.19
CA ALA A 37 5.93 8.05 -21.31
C ALA A 37 4.74 8.69 -22.05
N GLU A 38 4.82 8.83 -23.37
CA GLU A 38 3.87 9.64 -24.15
C GLU A 38 2.61 8.86 -24.57
N LEU A 39 2.71 7.53 -24.66
CA LEU A 39 1.61 6.65 -25.10
C LEU A 39 0.73 6.11 -23.98
N ARG A 40 1.11 6.29 -22.70
CA ARG A 40 0.28 5.98 -21.51
C ARG A 40 -0.34 4.57 -21.49
N GLY A 41 0.41 3.55 -21.92
CA GLY A 41 -0.07 2.16 -21.98
C GLY A 41 -0.99 1.85 -23.17
N LEU A 42 -1.12 2.77 -24.14
CA LEU A 42 -1.96 2.61 -25.34
C LEU A 42 -1.18 2.11 -26.57
N GLU A 43 0.05 1.63 -26.40
CA GLU A 43 0.89 1.12 -27.48
C GLU A 43 0.40 -0.21 -28.07
N ASP A 44 -0.31 -1.05 -27.30
CA ASP A 44 -0.79 -2.33 -27.81
C ASP A 44 -1.80 -2.13 -28.96
N GLY A 45 -1.51 -2.77 -30.09
CA GLY A 45 -2.31 -2.63 -31.30
C GLY A 45 -2.34 -1.23 -31.90
N LEU A 46 -1.49 -0.29 -31.48
CA LEU A 46 -1.40 1.04 -32.08
C LEU A 46 -0.78 0.95 -33.48
N GLU A 47 -1.56 1.31 -34.50
CA GLU A 47 -1.18 1.20 -35.91
C GLU A 47 -0.73 2.53 -36.51
N LEU A 48 -1.19 3.65 -35.96
CA LEU A 48 -0.85 5.00 -36.40
C LEU A 48 -0.94 5.96 -35.22
N TYR A 49 0.04 6.85 -35.08
CA TYR A 49 -0.06 8.02 -34.22
C TYR A 49 0.60 9.24 -34.87
N TRP A 50 -0.20 10.26 -35.14
CA TRP A 50 0.22 11.58 -35.60
C TRP A 50 -0.23 12.64 -34.59
N SER A 51 0.72 13.16 -33.83
CA SER A 51 0.53 14.35 -32.98
C SER A 51 0.67 15.66 -33.76
N PHE A 52 1.35 15.61 -34.91
CA PHE A 52 1.62 16.70 -35.86
C PHE A 52 2.77 17.65 -35.48
N GLU A 53 3.18 17.78 -34.22
CA GLU A 53 4.42 18.48 -33.84
C GLU A 53 5.69 17.72 -34.26
N ASP A 54 5.62 16.38 -34.35
CA ASP A 54 6.70 15.58 -34.91
C ASP A 54 6.63 15.55 -36.43
N ASN A 55 7.34 16.46 -37.08
CA ASN A 55 7.36 16.57 -38.53
C ASN A 55 8.73 16.96 -39.09
N ILE A 56 9.00 16.54 -40.32
CA ILE A 56 10.14 16.97 -41.11
C ILE A 56 9.62 17.71 -42.35
N GLY A 57 9.47 19.03 -42.21
CA GLY A 57 9.04 19.91 -43.29
C GLY A 57 7.53 19.78 -43.58
N SER A 58 7.17 18.95 -44.57
CA SER A 58 5.76 18.71 -44.94
C SER A 58 5.33 17.26 -44.70
N GLN A 59 6.21 16.45 -44.10
CA GLN A 59 5.97 15.07 -43.77
C GLN A 59 5.78 14.95 -42.26
N ILE A 60 4.64 14.39 -41.83
CA ILE A 60 4.30 14.09 -40.45
C ILE A 60 4.92 12.73 -40.08
N THR A 61 5.59 12.68 -38.94
CA THR A 61 6.20 11.49 -38.38
C THR A 61 5.12 10.58 -37.81
N ASP A 62 5.28 9.27 -37.98
CA ASP A 62 4.43 8.28 -37.32
C ASP A 62 5.12 7.80 -36.04
N LEU A 63 4.52 8.13 -34.91
CA LEU A 63 5.01 7.82 -33.56
C LEU A 63 4.61 6.41 -33.10
N SER A 64 3.74 5.69 -33.84
CA SER A 64 3.41 4.29 -33.52
C SER A 64 4.55 3.30 -33.78
N GLY A 65 5.64 3.74 -34.41
CA GLY A 65 6.75 2.87 -34.83
C GLY A 65 6.49 2.07 -36.12
N ASN A 66 5.29 2.16 -36.72
CA ASN A 66 4.93 1.41 -37.94
C ASN A 66 5.38 2.07 -39.25
N GLY A 67 5.96 3.27 -39.19
CA GLY A 67 6.51 3.98 -40.36
C GLY A 67 5.46 4.48 -41.35
N ARG A 68 4.25 4.79 -40.86
CA ARG A 68 3.10 5.26 -41.64
C ARG A 68 3.05 6.78 -41.72
N TYR A 69 4.07 7.36 -42.34
CA TYR A 69 4.20 8.82 -42.48
C TYR A 69 3.09 9.45 -43.32
N GLY A 70 2.68 10.67 -42.92
CA GLY A 70 1.72 11.49 -43.66
C GLY A 70 2.41 12.62 -44.43
N ASN A 71 1.86 13.08 -45.55
CA ASN A 71 2.36 14.31 -46.20
C ASN A 71 1.22 15.31 -46.41
N LEU A 72 1.50 16.57 -46.06
CA LEU A 72 0.63 17.73 -46.27
C LEU A 72 0.50 18.04 -47.76
N MET A 73 -0.73 18.25 -48.23
CA MET A 73 -1.07 18.52 -49.63
C MET A 73 -2.00 19.74 -49.73
N GLY A 74 -2.11 20.34 -50.92
CA GLY A 74 -3.05 21.45 -51.19
C GLY A 74 -2.57 22.82 -50.75
N GLY A 75 -1.78 22.89 -49.69
CA GLY A 75 -1.52 24.15 -48.98
C GLY A 75 -1.59 24.00 -47.47
N ALA A 76 -2.09 22.85 -46.99
CA ALA A 76 -2.13 22.45 -45.60
C ALA A 76 -0.85 22.80 -44.84
N SER A 77 -1.02 23.34 -43.64
CA SER A 77 0.05 23.81 -42.76
C SER A 77 -0.20 23.41 -41.32
N LEU A 78 0.78 23.63 -40.45
CA LEU A 78 0.66 23.40 -39.01
C LEU A 78 0.47 24.73 -38.27
N VAL A 79 -0.32 24.70 -37.19
CA VAL A 79 -0.61 25.82 -36.28
C VAL A 79 -0.56 25.33 -34.83
N ASP A 80 -0.37 26.23 -33.87
CA ASP A 80 -0.32 25.86 -32.44
C ASP A 80 -1.69 25.35 -31.96
N SER A 81 -1.68 24.33 -31.11
CA SER A 81 -2.84 23.71 -30.46
C SER A 81 -2.60 23.55 -28.95
N PRO A 82 -3.65 23.23 -28.15
CA PRO A 82 -3.47 22.99 -26.71
C PRO A 82 -2.55 21.81 -26.34
N LEU A 83 -2.26 20.91 -27.28
CA LEU A 83 -1.37 19.76 -27.06
C LEU A 83 -0.13 19.78 -27.96
N GLY A 84 0.22 20.94 -28.52
CA GLY A 84 1.39 21.06 -29.39
C GLY A 84 1.03 21.73 -30.71
N GLN A 85 1.03 20.98 -31.81
CA GLN A 85 0.68 21.50 -33.13
C GLN A 85 -0.48 20.74 -33.74
N ALA A 86 -1.32 21.44 -34.51
CA ALA A 86 -2.40 20.83 -35.29
C ALA A 86 -2.21 21.10 -36.78
N VAL A 87 -2.67 20.19 -37.63
CA VAL A 87 -2.82 20.49 -39.07
C VAL A 87 -4.07 21.32 -39.30
N VAL A 88 -3.96 22.39 -40.09
CA VAL A 88 -5.08 23.20 -40.57
C VAL A 88 -5.38 22.89 -42.04
N LEU A 89 -6.66 22.70 -42.35
CA LEU A 89 -7.18 22.40 -43.69
C LEU A 89 -8.29 23.39 -44.07
N ASP A 90 -8.26 23.91 -45.30
CA ASP A 90 -9.12 24.99 -45.76
C ASP A 90 -10.50 24.58 -46.32
N GLY A 91 -10.82 23.28 -46.35
CA GLY A 91 -12.08 22.78 -46.89
C GLY A 91 -12.23 22.87 -48.42
N VAL A 92 -11.14 23.13 -49.16
CA VAL A 92 -11.12 23.25 -50.63
C VAL A 92 -10.25 22.19 -51.28
N ASP A 93 -8.93 22.24 -51.06
CA ASP A 93 -7.96 21.31 -51.67
C ASP A 93 -6.85 20.80 -50.72
N ASP A 94 -6.93 21.15 -49.43
CA ASP A 94 -6.03 20.71 -48.37
C ASP A 94 -6.37 19.31 -47.83
N TYR A 95 -5.35 18.45 -47.69
CA TYR A 95 -5.48 17.14 -47.06
C TYR A 95 -4.13 16.53 -46.65
N VAL A 96 -4.16 15.47 -45.86
CA VAL A 96 -2.98 14.65 -45.52
C VAL A 96 -3.06 13.30 -46.20
N THR A 97 -2.00 12.93 -46.92
CA THR A 97 -1.86 11.61 -47.55
C THR A 97 -1.57 10.53 -46.52
N MET A 98 -2.09 9.31 -46.72
CA MET A 98 -1.88 8.20 -45.79
C MET A 98 -1.75 6.86 -46.52
N PHE A 99 -0.93 5.94 -45.99
CA PHE A 99 -0.69 4.63 -46.57
C PHE A 99 -0.77 3.51 -45.52
N GLY A 100 -1.39 2.37 -45.87
CA GLY A 100 -1.17 1.09 -45.20
C GLY A 100 -2.19 0.63 -44.14
N LEU A 101 -3.27 1.36 -43.85
CA LEU A 101 -4.25 1.02 -42.79
C LEU A 101 -5.57 0.39 -43.26
N ARG A 102 -5.69 0.03 -44.54
CA ARG A 102 -7.00 -0.34 -45.11
C ARG A 102 -7.35 -1.81 -45.08
N ALA A 103 -6.36 -2.69 -44.92
CA ALA A 103 -6.55 -4.12 -45.10
C ALA A 103 -7.30 -4.69 -43.89
N PRO A 104 -8.51 -5.28 -44.05
CA PRO A 104 -9.25 -5.85 -42.92
C PRO A 104 -8.46 -6.92 -42.15
N ALA A 105 -7.52 -7.61 -42.81
CA ALA A 105 -6.66 -8.59 -42.19
C ALA A 105 -5.76 -8.04 -41.07
N LEU A 106 -5.49 -6.72 -41.06
CA LEU A 106 -4.75 -6.05 -39.99
C LEU A 106 -5.58 -5.95 -38.69
N TYR A 107 -6.90 -6.02 -38.82
CA TYR A 107 -7.87 -5.74 -37.75
C TYR A 107 -8.61 -7.00 -37.28
N GLY A 108 -8.14 -8.20 -37.65
CA GLY A 108 -8.81 -9.46 -37.35
C GLY A 108 -9.75 -9.99 -38.45
N GLY A 109 -9.82 -9.33 -39.60
CA GLY A 109 -10.62 -9.77 -40.76
C GLY A 109 -11.83 -8.87 -41.01
N VAL A 110 -12.83 -9.39 -41.73
CA VAL A 110 -14.05 -8.64 -42.08
C VAL A 110 -14.93 -8.34 -40.86
N ASP A 111 -14.84 -9.18 -39.83
CA ASP A 111 -15.52 -9.04 -38.53
C ASP A 111 -14.56 -8.52 -37.44
N GLY A 112 -13.53 -7.79 -37.87
CA GLY A 112 -12.47 -7.31 -37.00
C GLY A 112 -12.89 -6.16 -36.08
N SER A 113 -11.96 -5.77 -35.20
CA SER A 113 -12.12 -4.63 -34.30
C SER A 113 -11.14 -3.50 -34.68
N PHE A 114 -11.54 -2.25 -34.49
CA PHE A 114 -10.62 -1.12 -34.62
C PHE A 114 -11.09 0.06 -33.78
N THR A 115 -10.15 0.94 -33.43
CA THR A 115 -10.44 2.23 -32.80
C THR A 115 -9.78 3.33 -33.62
N LEU A 116 -10.49 4.44 -33.86
CA LEU A 116 -9.93 5.66 -34.44
C LEU A 116 -10.30 6.83 -33.54
N SER A 117 -9.30 7.61 -33.15
CA SER A 117 -9.45 8.80 -32.31
C SER A 117 -8.73 9.99 -32.93
N ALA A 118 -9.32 11.18 -32.84
CA ALA A 118 -8.66 12.44 -33.22
C ALA A 118 -9.26 13.62 -32.46
N ARG A 119 -8.44 14.64 -32.19
CA ARG A 119 -8.92 15.97 -31.79
C ARG A 119 -9.24 16.77 -33.02
N VAL A 120 -10.42 17.37 -33.04
CA VAL A 120 -10.87 18.19 -34.17
C VAL A 120 -11.40 19.53 -33.69
N LYS A 121 -11.11 20.57 -34.45
CA LYS A 121 -11.73 21.89 -34.33
C LYS A 121 -12.32 22.27 -35.68
N VAL A 122 -13.64 22.19 -35.79
CA VAL A 122 -14.35 22.35 -37.08
C VAL A 122 -14.79 23.80 -37.26
N ALA A 123 -14.57 24.39 -38.44
CA ALA A 123 -14.95 25.78 -38.71
C ALA A 123 -16.47 25.96 -38.94
N ASP A 124 -17.10 24.99 -39.62
CA ASP A 124 -18.54 24.92 -39.84
C ASP A 124 -19.02 23.47 -39.69
N SER A 125 -19.58 23.15 -38.53
CA SER A 125 -20.13 21.83 -38.20
C SER A 125 -21.45 21.53 -38.92
N SER A 126 -22.06 22.52 -39.60
CA SER A 126 -23.32 22.37 -40.33
C SER A 126 -23.16 21.84 -41.76
N ARG A 127 -21.92 21.68 -42.23
CA ARG A 127 -21.59 21.01 -43.51
C ARG A 127 -20.91 19.67 -43.26
N TYR A 128 -20.72 18.89 -44.32
CA TYR A 128 -19.90 17.69 -44.23
C TYR A 128 -18.42 18.08 -44.13
N ASN A 129 -17.76 17.64 -43.06
CA ASN A 129 -16.30 17.68 -42.95
C ASN A 129 -15.78 16.25 -42.88
N THR A 130 -15.07 15.80 -43.92
CA THR A 130 -14.51 14.44 -43.98
C THR A 130 -13.23 14.40 -43.14
N LEU A 131 -13.33 14.03 -41.87
CA LEU A 131 -12.14 13.80 -41.03
C LEU A 131 -11.26 12.73 -41.67
N CYS A 132 -11.89 11.64 -42.10
CA CYS A 132 -11.18 10.50 -42.60
C CYS A 132 -11.94 9.80 -43.74
N TYR A 133 -11.21 9.46 -44.81
CA TYR A 133 -11.66 8.56 -45.86
C TYR A 133 -10.70 7.36 -45.93
N GLY A 134 -11.18 6.16 -45.59
CA GLY A 134 -10.34 4.95 -45.57
C GLY A 134 -9.09 5.03 -44.67
N CYS A 135 -9.18 5.68 -43.50
CA CYS A 135 -8.09 5.71 -42.47
C CYS A 135 -8.20 4.58 -41.46
N GLY A 136 -8.46 3.41 -42.03
CA GLY A 136 -8.87 2.19 -41.36
C GLY A 136 -9.65 1.37 -42.40
N PRO A 137 -10.15 0.20 -42.03
CA PRO A 137 -10.84 -0.69 -42.94
C PRO A 137 -12.34 -0.32 -43.00
N PHE A 138 -12.65 0.93 -43.33
CA PHE A 138 -14.02 1.45 -43.47
C PHE A 138 -14.10 2.53 -44.55
N ASN A 139 -15.31 3.03 -44.84
CA ASN A 139 -15.51 3.96 -45.96
C ASN A 139 -15.12 5.40 -45.62
N ALA A 140 -15.85 6.04 -44.70
CA ALA A 140 -15.59 7.43 -44.32
C ALA A 140 -16.05 7.72 -42.89
N MET A 141 -15.47 8.77 -42.31
CA MET A 141 -15.83 9.36 -41.03
C MET A 141 -15.97 10.88 -41.22
N TYR A 142 -17.08 11.41 -40.76
CA TYR A 142 -17.44 12.82 -40.85
C TYR A 142 -17.58 13.41 -39.44
N VAL A 143 -17.19 14.68 -39.29
CA VAL A 143 -17.41 15.47 -38.07
C VAL A 143 -18.13 16.77 -38.45
N GLY A 144 -19.44 16.81 -38.18
CA GLY A 144 -20.33 17.78 -38.80
C GLY A 144 -20.95 17.26 -40.09
N THR A 145 -22.27 17.46 -40.24
CA THR A 145 -23.03 17.00 -41.40
C THR A 145 -24.18 17.95 -41.75
N GLN A 146 -24.47 18.08 -43.05
CA GLN A 146 -25.58 18.93 -43.50
C GLN A 146 -26.96 18.32 -43.24
N ALA A 147 -27.13 17.02 -43.53
CA ALA A 147 -28.44 16.37 -43.48
C ALA A 147 -28.81 15.82 -42.10
N TYR A 148 -27.82 15.60 -41.22
CA TYR A 148 -28.01 14.95 -39.93
C TYR A 148 -27.64 15.82 -38.72
N GLY A 149 -27.21 17.06 -38.97
CA GLY A 149 -26.79 18.02 -37.95
C GLY A 149 -25.29 17.96 -37.67
N ALA A 150 -24.86 18.76 -36.70
CA ALA A 150 -23.47 18.85 -36.25
C ALA A 150 -23.05 17.61 -35.45
N VAL A 151 -23.04 16.42 -36.04
CA VAL A 151 -22.73 15.14 -35.35
C VAL A 151 -21.49 14.48 -35.94
N ALA A 152 -20.83 13.62 -35.18
CA ALA A 152 -19.87 12.66 -35.71
C ALA A 152 -20.62 11.48 -36.35
N MET A 153 -20.14 10.99 -37.49
CA MET A 153 -20.82 9.92 -38.24
C MET A 153 -19.82 9.09 -39.04
N ALA A 154 -19.97 7.77 -39.02
CA ALA A 154 -19.13 6.85 -39.77
C ALA A 154 -19.94 6.06 -40.80
N VAL A 155 -19.26 5.53 -41.81
CA VAL A 155 -19.83 4.74 -42.89
C VAL A 155 -19.15 3.37 -42.89
N LEU A 156 -19.85 2.37 -42.36
CA LEU A 156 -19.36 0.98 -42.21
C LEU A 156 -20.08 0.07 -43.21
N ASP A 157 -19.45 -1.04 -43.61
CA ASP A 157 -20.07 -2.02 -44.52
C ASP A 157 -21.24 -2.72 -43.84
N ASP A 158 -22.31 -3.00 -44.59
CA ASP A 158 -23.45 -3.79 -44.11
C ASP A 158 -23.39 -5.18 -44.73
N GLN A 159 -22.85 -6.15 -44.00
CA GLN A 159 -22.64 -7.51 -44.48
C GLN A 159 -23.94 -8.24 -44.87
N ALA A 160 -25.11 -7.77 -44.40
CA ALA A 160 -26.40 -8.33 -44.80
C ALA A 160 -26.89 -7.85 -46.17
N SER A 161 -26.27 -6.80 -46.74
CA SER A 161 -26.70 -6.21 -48.01
C SER A 161 -25.51 -5.71 -48.84
N THR A 162 -25.74 -4.96 -49.91
CA THR A 162 -24.68 -4.22 -50.62
C THR A 162 -24.68 -2.75 -50.21
N GLY A 163 -25.10 -2.48 -48.96
CA GLY A 163 -25.39 -1.16 -48.40
C GLY A 163 -24.37 -0.71 -47.36
N TRP A 164 -24.75 0.27 -46.54
CA TRP A 164 -23.89 0.88 -45.53
C TRP A 164 -24.63 1.04 -44.20
N LYS A 165 -23.91 0.88 -43.09
CA LYS A 165 -24.33 1.30 -41.74
C LYS A 165 -23.82 2.71 -41.45
N TRP A 166 -24.63 3.47 -40.70
CA TRP A 166 -24.38 4.89 -40.40
C TRP A 166 -24.48 5.17 -38.89
N PRO A 167 -23.61 4.57 -38.06
CA PRO A 167 -23.54 4.94 -36.65
C PRO A 167 -23.19 6.43 -36.54
N LYS A 168 -23.88 7.13 -35.65
CA LYS A 168 -23.75 8.57 -35.47
C LYS A 168 -23.82 8.94 -33.99
N SER A 169 -23.15 10.03 -33.63
CA SER A 169 -23.25 10.61 -32.30
C SER A 169 -24.64 11.23 -32.05
N THR A 170 -24.98 11.39 -30.77
CA THR A 170 -26.15 12.15 -30.33
C THR A 170 -25.80 13.56 -29.90
N ALA A 171 -24.68 13.74 -29.21
CA ALA A 171 -24.13 15.05 -28.90
C ALA A 171 -23.58 15.74 -30.15
N GLY A 172 -23.68 17.07 -30.13
CA GLY A 172 -23.28 17.93 -31.23
C GLY A 172 -21.82 18.36 -31.10
N ILE A 173 -21.13 18.44 -32.23
CA ILE A 173 -19.80 19.05 -32.38
C ILE A 173 -19.98 20.57 -32.50
N GLY A 174 -19.28 21.34 -31.67
CA GLY A 174 -19.31 22.81 -31.72
C GLY A 174 -18.45 23.38 -32.85
N ASP A 175 -18.85 24.55 -33.36
CA ASP A 175 -18.01 25.34 -34.25
C ASP A 175 -16.87 25.97 -33.45
N GLU A 176 -15.65 25.94 -33.99
CA GLU A 176 -14.47 26.58 -33.39
C GLU A 176 -14.15 26.11 -31.95
N THR A 177 -14.57 24.90 -31.59
CA THR A 177 -14.23 24.24 -30.31
C THR A 177 -13.47 22.95 -30.57
N TRP A 178 -12.42 22.70 -29.79
CA TRP A 178 -11.75 21.41 -29.81
C TRP A 178 -12.67 20.34 -29.23
N THR A 179 -12.77 19.21 -29.92
CA THR A 179 -13.51 18.02 -29.46
C THR A 179 -12.67 16.78 -29.75
N GLN A 180 -12.46 15.92 -28.75
CA GLN A 180 -11.93 14.57 -28.99
C GLN A 180 -13.04 13.71 -29.58
N VAL A 181 -12.81 13.12 -30.74
CA VAL A 181 -13.81 12.28 -31.42
C VAL A 181 -13.25 10.88 -31.60
N THR A 182 -13.86 9.89 -30.93
CA THR A 182 -13.43 8.49 -30.99
C THR A 182 -14.55 7.58 -31.49
N LEU A 183 -14.22 6.71 -32.44
CA LEU A 183 -15.05 5.60 -32.91
C LEU A 183 -14.39 4.28 -32.52
N VAL A 184 -15.13 3.43 -31.81
CA VAL A 184 -14.73 2.05 -31.49
C VAL A 184 -15.65 1.10 -32.25
N VAL A 185 -15.08 0.19 -33.02
CA VAL A 185 -15.80 -0.92 -33.67
C VAL A 185 -15.28 -2.23 -33.09
N GLU A 186 -16.19 -3.09 -32.67
CA GLU A 186 -15.86 -4.32 -31.93
C GLU A 186 -16.50 -5.53 -32.60
N GLU A 187 -15.66 -6.46 -33.03
CA GLU A 187 -15.99 -7.81 -33.52
C GLU A 187 -17.09 -7.88 -34.59
N GLY A 188 -17.19 -6.85 -35.45
CA GLY A 188 -18.26 -6.74 -36.45
C GLY A 188 -19.69 -6.72 -35.85
N ALA A 189 -19.81 -6.42 -34.56
CA ALA A 189 -21.06 -6.50 -33.80
C ALA A 189 -21.54 -5.14 -33.29
N SER A 190 -20.63 -4.25 -32.91
CA SER A 190 -20.98 -2.94 -32.37
C SER A 190 -20.11 -1.81 -32.94
N ALA A 191 -20.68 -0.60 -32.96
CA ALA A 191 -19.96 0.63 -33.21
C ALA A 191 -20.35 1.68 -32.15
N ARG A 192 -19.38 2.14 -31.36
CA ARG A 192 -19.55 3.06 -30.23
C ARG A 192 -18.82 4.39 -30.49
N TRP A 193 -19.50 5.48 -30.17
CA TRP A 193 -19.02 6.85 -30.25
C TRP A 193 -18.69 7.38 -28.87
N TYR A 194 -17.54 8.03 -28.76
CA TYR A 194 -17.13 8.81 -27.60
C TYR A 194 -16.78 10.22 -28.06
N LEU A 195 -17.24 11.21 -27.31
CA LEU A 195 -16.94 12.62 -27.54
C LEU A 195 -16.35 13.20 -26.25
N ASP A 196 -15.20 13.84 -26.35
CA ASP A 196 -14.41 14.29 -25.20
C ASP A 196 -14.16 13.17 -24.19
N CYS A 197 -13.88 11.98 -24.72
CA CYS A 197 -13.67 10.72 -24.00
C CYS A 197 -14.87 10.18 -23.20
N GLU A 198 -16.03 10.83 -23.28
CA GLU A 198 -17.29 10.36 -22.69
C GLU A 198 -18.10 9.54 -23.70
N ALA A 199 -18.70 8.43 -23.23
CA ALA A 199 -19.55 7.59 -24.06
C ALA A 199 -20.83 8.34 -24.51
N ASP A 200 -21.10 8.38 -25.81
CA ASP A 200 -22.22 9.14 -26.37
C ASP A 200 -23.28 8.25 -27.04
N ALA A 201 -22.91 7.43 -28.02
CA ALA A 201 -23.87 6.66 -28.80
C ALA A 201 -23.34 5.30 -29.21
N SER A 202 -24.22 4.32 -29.32
CA SER A 202 -23.87 2.99 -29.83
C SER A 202 -24.86 2.49 -30.88
N LEU A 203 -24.34 1.67 -31.80
CA LEU A 203 -25.10 0.88 -32.75
C LEU A 203 -24.72 -0.60 -32.58
N GLU A 204 -25.68 -1.41 -32.14
CA GLU A 204 -25.54 -2.86 -32.06
C GLU A 204 -26.14 -3.52 -33.32
N ASP A 205 -25.30 -4.11 -34.18
CA ASP A 205 -25.72 -4.84 -35.38
C ASP A 205 -24.64 -5.84 -35.80
N ALA A 206 -24.99 -7.14 -35.77
CA ALA A 206 -24.09 -8.25 -36.12
C ALA A 206 -23.67 -8.33 -37.60
N ASN A 207 -24.01 -7.31 -38.41
CA ASN A 207 -23.62 -7.22 -39.82
C ASN A 207 -22.72 -6.02 -40.08
N ILE A 208 -22.09 -5.44 -39.06
CA ILE A 208 -21.07 -4.41 -39.24
C ILE A 208 -19.83 -5.09 -39.84
N GLY A 209 -19.36 -4.58 -40.98
CA GLY A 209 -18.21 -5.15 -41.70
C GLY A 209 -17.08 -4.16 -41.92
N LEU A 210 -15.87 -4.70 -41.98
CA LEU A 210 -14.64 -3.99 -42.34
C LEU A 210 -14.29 -4.19 -43.83
N ILE A 211 -13.97 -3.11 -44.53
CA ILE A 211 -13.78 -3.07 -45.99
C ILE A 211 -12.59 -2.18 -46.43
N ASP A 212 -11.83 -2.63 -47.43
CA ASP A 212 -10.81 -1.82 -48.10
C ASP A 212 -11.42 -1.05 -49.28
N MET A 213 -11.53 0.27 -49.16
CA MET A 213 -12.02 1.15 -50.23
C MET A 213 -10.99 1.45 -51.33
N GLY A 214 -9.75 0.99 -51.17
CA GLY A 214 -8.65 1.20 -52.12
C GLY A 214 -8.01 2.60 -52.07
N TYR A 215 -8.50 3.49 -51.21
CA TYR A 215 -8.00 4.87 -51.05
C TYR A 215 -8.04 5.34 -49.60
N SER A 216 -7.04 6.13 -49.18
CA SER A 216 -6.87 6.62 -47.81
C SER A 216 -6.43 8.09 -47.80
N SER A 217 -7.08 8.89 -46.96
CA SER A 217 -6.73 10.29 -46.76
C SER A 217 -7.38 10.84 -45.49
N VAL A 218 -6.69 11.77 -44.83
CA VAL A 218 -7.25 12.59 -43.75
C VAL A 218 -7.63 13.94 -44.34
N GLY A 219 -8.86 14.40 -44.12
CA GLY A 219 -9.37 15.69 -44.60
C GLY A 219 -10.01 15.69 -45.99
N GLN A 220 -9.63 14.79 -46.89
CA GLN A 220 -10.14 14.79 -48.26
C GLN A 220 -11.51 14.11 -48.39
N GLY A 221 -12.48 14.84 -48.96
CA GLY A 221 -13.81 14.33 -49.26
C GLY A 221 -13.98 13.74 -50.67
N THR A 222 -15.00 12.90 -50.86
CA THR A 222 -15.37 12.33 -52.17
C THR A 222 -15.97 13.36 -53.15
N ALA A 223 -16.33 14.54 -52.66
CA ALA A 223 -16.81 15.69 -53.41
C ALA A 223 -16.27 16.97 -52.77
N ALA A 224 -16.05 18.02 -53.57
CA ALA A 224 -15.40 19.27 -53.14
C ALA A 224 -16.10 19.96 -51.95
N ASP A 225 -17.42 19.81 -51.83
CA ASP A 225 -18.23 20.37 -50.74
C ASP A 225 -18.17 19.57 -49.43
N ARG A 226 -17.32 18.54 -49.35
CA ARG A 226 -17.18 17.65 -48.17
C ARG A 226 -15.77 17.60 -47.59
N TRP A 227 -14.85 18.38 -48.14
CA TRP A 227 -13.48 18.47 -47.62
C TRP A 227 -13.53 19.11 -46.24
N PHE A 228 -12.60 18.69 -45.38
CA PHE A 228 -12.53 19.13 -44.01
C PHE A 228 -12.06 20.58 -43.93
N GLU A 229 -12.84 21.41 -43.23
CA GLU A 229 -12.53 22.82 -42.98
C GLU A 229 -12.32 23.01 -41.47
N GLY A 230 -11.08 23.18 -41.03
CA GLY A 230 -10.74 23.26 -39.61
C GLY A 230 -9.35 22.76 -39.26
N GLN A 231 -9.16 22.34 -38.01
CA GLN A 231 -7.91 21.83 -37.47
C GLN A 231 -8.07 20.38 -36.98
N ILE A 232 -7.01 19.57 -37.12
CA ILE A 232 -6.94 18.18 -36.66
C ILE A 232 -5.64 18.00 -35.87
N ASP A 233 -5.75 17.34 -34.74
CA ASP A 233 -4.65 17.07 -33.80
C ASP A 233 -4.80 15.64 -33.24
N GLU A 234 -3.73 15.05 -32.70
CA GLU A 234 -3.74 13.77 -31.98
C GLU A 234 -4.45 12.60 -32.71
N LEU A 235 -4.18 12.41 -34.01
CA LEU A 235 -4.82 11.36 -34.81
C LEU A 235 -4.18 10.00 -34.52
N ARG A 236 -4.99 9.07 -34.00
CA ARG A 236 -4.56 7.71 -33.64
C ARG A 236 -5.50 6.64 -34.20
N VAL A 237 -4.91 5.50 -34.56
CA VAL A 237 -5.65 4.32 -35.05
C VAL A 237 -5.11 3.05 -34.39
N TRP A 238 -5.98 2.22 -33.84
CA TRP A 238 -5.64 0.92 -33.26
C TRP A 238 -6.26 -0.23 -34.05
N SER A 239 -5.56 -1.37 -34.10
CA SER A 239 -6.02 -2.64 -34.66
C SER A 239 -6.96 -3.43 -33.75
N ARG A 240 -7.46 -2.80 -32.68
CA ARG A 240 -8.33 -3.39 -31.66
C ARG A 240 -9.35 -2.38 -31.15
N ALA A 241 -10.36 -2.88 -30.45
CA ALA A 241 -11.26 -2.04 -29.66
C ALA A 241 -10.54 -1.62 -28.37
N LEU A 242 -10.57 -0.33 -28.03
CA LEU A 242 -10.12 0.17 -26.73
C LEU A 242 -11.22 -0.03 -25.68
N SER A 243 -10.81 -0.30 -24.44
CA SER A 243 -11.69 -0.37 -23.26
C SER A 243 -12.12 1.02 -22.80
N ASP A 244 -13.16 1.12 -21.96
CA ASP A 244 -13.61 2.42 -21.43
C ASP A 244 -12.52 3.11 -20.58
N GLU A 245 -11.67 2.33 -19.90
CA GLU A 245 -10.53 2.82 -19.12
C GLU A 245 -9.42 3.38 -20.03
N GLU A 246 -9.07 2.63 -21.07
CA GLU A 246 -8.10 3.06 -22.09
C GLU A 246 -8.58 4.31 -22.85
N LEU A 247 -9.89 4.42 -23.08
CA LEU A 247 -10.49 5.60 -23.68
C LEU A 247 -10.40 6.84 -22.76
N GLY A 248 -10.45 6.65 -21.44
CA GLY A 248 -10.21 7.72 -20.47
C GLY A 248 -8.80 8.31 -20.55
N ALA A 249 -7.80 7.49 -20.90
CA ALA A 249 -6.41 7.92 -21.05
C ALA A 249 -6.15 8.80 -22.29
N LEU A 250 -7.06 8.81 -23.28
CA LEU A 250 -6.96 9.59 -24.52
C LEU A 250 -7.19 11.09 -24.35
N CYS A 251 -7.81 11.51 -23.25
CA CYS A 251 -8.01 12.91 -22.91
C CYS A 251 -7.18 13.24 -21.66
N PRO A 252 -5.92 13.71 -21.80
CA PRO A 252 -5.26 14.35 -20.67
C PRO A 252 -6.17 15.44 -20.13
N ALA A 253 -6.34 15.52 -18.80
CA ALA A 253 -6.83 16.74 -18.20
C ALA A 253 -5.88 17.85 -18.64
N VAL A 254 -6.37 18.79 -19.47
CA VAL A 254 -5.66 20.04 -19.69
C VAL A 254 -5.74 20.74 -18.34
N ASP A 255 -4.59 20.98 -17.71
CA ASP A 255 -4.56 21.77 -16.50
C ASP A 255 -5.04 23.19 -16.84
N SER A 256 -6.33 23.43 -16.59
CA SER A 256 -6.94 24.74 -16.81
C SER A 256 -6.26 25.81 -15.98
N LEU A 257 -5.65 25.45 -14.84
CA LEU A 257 -4.93 26.40 -13.99
C LEU A 257 -3.58 26.83 -14.60
N ALA A 258 -3.04 26.12 -15.60
CA ALA A 258 -1.87 26.59 -16.33
C ALA A 258 -2.18 27.78 -17.27
N GLU A 259 -3.43 27.93 -17.73
CA GLU A 259 -3.81 29.02 -18.64
C GLU A 259 -3.75 30.39 -17.94
N GLY A 260 -2.93 31.29 -18.47
CA GLY A 260 -2.80 32.65 -17.95
C GLY A 260 -2.13 32.71 -16.57
N LEU A 261 -1.43 31.66 -16.14
CA LEU A 261 -0.64 31.65 -14.91
C LEU A 261 0.60 32.53 -15.09
N GLU A 262 0.72 33.57 -14.25
CA GLU A 262 1.76 34.60 -14.31
C GLU A 262 2.81 34.44 -13.22
N LEU A 263 2.50 33.75 -12.13
CA LEU A 263 3.37 33.49 -10.99
C LEU A 263 2.89 32.22 -10.28
N HIS A 264 3.81 31.32 -9.94
CA HIS A 264 3.54 30.22 -9.03
C HIS A 264 4.77 29.93 -8.16
N TRP A 265 4.61 30.11 -6.85
CA TRP A 265 5.59 29.74 -5.84
C TRP A 265 4.99 28.69 -4.93
N SER A 266 5.58 27.51 -4.96
CA SER A 266 5.30 26.39 -4.06
C SER A 266 6.02 26.54 -2.72
N PHE A 267 7.20 27.19 -2.73
CA PHE A 267 8.09 27.43 -1.59
C PHE A 267 9.01 26.26 -1.19
N GLU A 268 8.77 25.03 -1.65
CA GLU A 268 9.77 23.94 -1.68
C GLU A 268 10.77 24.10 -2.84
N ASP A 269 10.36 24.75 -3.92
CA ASP A 269 11.25 25.05 -5.05
C ASP A 269 12.08 26.31 -4.76
N HIS A 270 13.15 26.15 -3.96
CA HIS A 270 14.02 27.26 -3.59
C HIS A 270 15.51 26.88 -3.53
N GLU A 271 16.37 27.86 -3.82
CA GLU A 271 17.83 27.75 -3.66
C GLU A 271 18.30 28.77 -2.62
N GLY A 272 18.45 28.32 -1.37
CA GLY A 272 18.74 29.23 -0.25
C GLY A 272 17.62 30.24 -0.08
N ASP A 273 17.94 31.54 -0.16
CA ASP A 273 16.96 32.63 0.01
C ASP A 273 16.19 32.96 -1.30
N GLN A 274 16.43 32.24 -2.40
CA GLN A 274 15.75 32.49 -3.68
C GLN A 274 14.63 31.48 -3.92
N ILE A 275 13.39 31.96 -4.03
CA ILE A 275 12.21 31.16 -4.38
C ILE A 275 12.09 31.10 -5.91
N LEU A 276 11.97 29.90 -6.47
CA LEU A 276 11.85 29.68 -7.90
C LEU A 276 10.39 29.85 -8.35
N ASP A 277 10.20 30.24 -9.62
CA ASP A 277 8.87 30.48 -10.20
C ASP A 277 8.56 29.35 -11.17
N LEU A 278 7.48 28.63 -10.89
CA LEU A 278 7.05 27.46 -11.64
C LEU A 278 6.12 27.81 -12.81
N SER A 279 5.64 29.05 -12.90
CA SER A 279 4.76 29.48 -13.98
C SER A 279 5.45 29.56 -15.36
N GLY A 280 6.77 29.40 -15.41
CA GLY A 280 7.57 29.58 -16.63
C GLY A 280 7.90 31.03 -16.99
N ASN A 281 7.53 32.00 -16.14
CA ASN A 281 7.72 33.44 -16.40
C ASN A 281 8.97 34.05 -15.72
N GLU A 282 9.83 33.21 -15.11
CA GLU A 282 11.08 33.59 -14.44
C GLU A 282 10.90 34.65 -13.33
N ARG A 283 9.74 34.70 -12.68
CA ARG A 283 9.41 35.67 -11.63
C ARG A 283 9.84 35.20 -10.25
N HIS A 284 11.13 34.92 -10.10
CA HIS A 284 11.71 34.43 -8.85
C HIS A 284 11.61 35.45 -7.71
N GLY A 285 11.46 34.94 -6.49
CA GLY A 285 11.43 35.70 -5.24
C GLY A 285 12.78 35.71 -4.52
N THR A 286 13.06 36.73 -3.72
CA THR A 286 14.20 36.73 -2.78
C THR A 286 13.73 37.06 -1.38
N VAL A 287 13.95 36.13 -0.45
CA VAL A 287 13.71 36.29 0.99
C VAL A 287 14.68 37.31 1.56
N VAL A 288 14.16 38.22 2.39
CA VAL A 288 14.92 39.29 3.04
C VAL A 288 14.41 39.40 4.48
N GLY A 289 15.32 39.60 5.43
CA GLY A 289 14.97 39.81 6.85
C GLY A 289 15.36 38.64 7.76
N GLY A 290 15.33 37.41 7.22
CA GLY A 290 15.62 36.20 7.99
C GLY A 290 14.47 35.18 8.03
N GLY A 291 13.42 35.39 7.24
CA GLY A 291 12.36 34.40 7.02
C GLY A 291 12.90 33.01 6.70
N SER A 292 12.20 31.99 7.17
CA SER A 292 12.67 30.60 7.13
C SER A 292 11.65 29.69 6.47
N PHE A 293 12.12 28.73 5.68
CA PHE A 293 11.30 27.64 5.18
C PHE A 293 11.01 26.65 6.31
N VAL A 294 9.74 26.25 6.44
CA VAL A 294 9.23 25.36 7.48
C VAL A 294 8.25 24.37 6.85
N ALA A 295 8.09 23.18 7.45
CA ALA A 295 7.14 22.19 6.93
C ALA A 295 5.70 22.72 6.92
N SER A 296 4.96 22.39 5.86
CA SER A 296 3.54 22.71 5.65
C SER A 296 2.76 21.44 5.24
N PRO A 297 1.42 21.47 5.24
CA PRO A 297 0.62 20.33 4.78
C PRO A 297 0.79 20.00 3.28
N THR A 298 1.44 20.85 2.49
CA THR A 298 1.67 20.65 1.05
C THR A 298 3.16 20.60 0.67
N GLY A 299 4.07 20.54 1.66
CA GLY A 299 5.50 20.55 1.41
C GLY A 299 6.20 21.50 2.38
N GLU A 300 6.73 22.60 1.85
CA GLU A 300 7.35 23.67 2.64
C GLU A 300 6.60 24.98 2.50
N ALA A 301 6.59 25.79 3.55
CA ALA A 301 6.03 27.13 3.57
C ALA A 301 7.09 28.14 4.00
N LEU A 302 6.92 29.40 3.58
CA LEU A 302 7.74 30.49 4.08
C LEU A 302 7.15 31.11 5.35
N ARG A 303 7.90 31.01 6.46
CA ARG A 303 7.61 31.68 7.73
C ARG A 303 8.17 33.11 7.74
N LEU A 304 7.32 34.07 8.07
CA LEU A 304 7.66 35.47 8.28
C LEU A 304 7.30 35.91 9.71
N ASP A 305 8.17 36.71 10.35
CA ASP A 305 8.03 37.06 11.77
C ASP A 305 7.15 38.29 12.07
N GLY A 306 6.69 39.00 11.03
CA GLY A 306 5.90 40.22 11.14
C GLY A 306 6.64 41.44 11.67
N VAL A 307 7.98 41.47 11.55
CA VAL A 307 8.83 42.60 11.94
C VAL A 307 9.57 43.16 10.75
N ASP A 308 10.46 42.36 10.14
CA ASP A 308 11.28 42.79 9.00
C ASP A 308 11.48 41.72 7.90
N ASP A 309 10.82 40.57 8.03
CA ASP A 309 10.80 39.51 7.03
C ASP A 309 9.86 39.82 5.84
N LYS A 310 10.35 39.60 4.62
CA LYS A 310 9.58 39.74 3.37
C LYS A 310 10.19 38.97 2.20
N VAL A 311 9.43 38.85 1.11
CA VAL A 311 9.96 38.48 -0.21
C VAL A 311 9.94 39.67 -1.15
N SER A 312 11.09 39.99 -1.74
CA SER A 312 11.24 41.02 -2.77
C SER A 312 11.30 40.38 -4.15
N PHE A 313 10.53 40.89 -5.11
CA PHE A 313 10.46 40.31 -6.46
C PHE A 313 9.97 41.31 -7.53
N ALA A 314 10.10 40.91 -8.80
CA ALA A 314 9.52 41.63 -9.93
C ALA A 314 8.13 41.05 -10.26
N GLY A 315 7.10 41.48 -9.53
CA GLY A 315 5.76 40.92 -9.69
C GLY A 315 5.04 41.29 -11.00
N PRO A 316 4.08 40.47 -11.45
CA PRO A 316 3.28 40.71 -12.65
C PRO A 316 2.24 41.83 -12.39
N ARG A 317 2.67 43.09 -12.41
CA ARG A 317 1.79 44.24 -12.10
C ARG A 317 1.48 45.14 -13.30
N ALA A 318 2.07 44.85 -14.45
CA ALA A 318 1.86 45.63 -15.66
C ALA A 318 0.43 45.43 -16.18
N LEU A 319 -0.38 46.49 -16.15
CA LEU A 319 -1.79 46.45 -16.55
C LEU A 319 -2.04 45.88 -17.96
N SER A 320 -1.06 45.98 -18.86
CA SER A 320 -1.18 45.41 -20.21
C SER A 320 -1.27 43.89 -20.24
N LEU A 321 -0.75 43.19 -19.22
CA LEU A 321 -0.88 41.73 -19.08
C LEU A 321 -2.33 41.32 -18.82
N TYR A 322 -3.09 42.20 -18.17
CA TYR A 322 -4.44 41.92 -17.66
C TYR A 322 -5.55 42.53 -18.53
N GLY A 323 -5.22 43.16 -19.66
CA GLY A 323 -6.21 43.86 -20.50
C GLY A 323 -6.50 45.32 -20.11
N GLY A 324 -5.72 45.91 -19.20
CA GLY A 324 -5.79 47.32 -18.81
C GLY A 324 -6.38 47.56 -17.42
N GLU A 325 -6.82 48.79 -17.14
CA GLU A 325 -7.41 49.17 -15.83
C GLU A 325 -8.74 48.46 -15.53
N ALA A 326 -9.47 48.04 -16.57
CA ALA A 326 -10.71 47.25 -16.46
C ALA A 326 -10.47 45.78 -16.84
N GLY A 327 -9.24 45.31 -16.63
CA GLY A 327 -8.82 43.94 -16.85
C GLY A 327 -9.25 42.97 -15.76
N ASP A 328 -9.11 41.67 -16.05
CA ASP A 328 -9.41 40.60 -15.11
C ASP A 328 -8.15 40.11 -14.39
N PHE A 329 -8.29 39.53 -13.21
CA PHE A 329 -7.16 39.11 -12.37
C PHE A 329 -7.59 38.08 -11.33
N SER A 330 -6.73 37.10 -11.04
CA SER A 330 -6.92 36.22 -9.87
C SER A 330 -5.62 36.02 -9.10
N LEU A 331 -5.72 35.83 -7.79
CA LEU A 331 -4.61 35.43 -6.91
C LEU A 331 -5.11 34.42 -5.89
N SER A 332 -4.34 33.37 -5.66
CA SER A 332 -4.58 32.38 -4.60
C SER A 332 -3.32 32.22 -3.74
N ALA A 333 -3.50 31.81 -2.49
CA ALA A 333 -2.43 31.53 -1.55
C ALA A 333 -2.96 30.74 -0.36
N ARG A 334 -2.16 29.77 0.11
CA ARG A 334 -2.33 29.15 1.42
C ARG A 334 -1.69 30.04 2.46
N VAL A 335 -2.44 30.29 3.54
CA VAL A 335 -2.02 31.21 4.58
C VAL A 335 -2.32 30.66 5.95
N ARG A 336 -1.41 30.91 6.89
CA ARG A 336 -1.59 30.67 8.31
C ARG A 336 -1.03 31.88 9.06
N VAL A 337 -1.84 32.50 9.92
CA VAL A 337 -1.44 33.73 10.62
C VAL A 337 -1.34 33.51 12.12
N ASP A 338 -0.37 34.17 12.75
CA ASP A 338 -0.15 34.08 14.20
C ASP A 338 -1.20 34.83 15.02
N ASP A 339 -1.79 35.88 14.42
CA ASP A 339 -2.81 36.73 15.02
C ASP A 339 -3.76 37.21 13.93
N ALA A 340 -4.92 36.57 13.80
CA ALA A 340 -5.96 36.92 12.86
C ALA A 340 -6.65 38.24 13.21
N SER A 341 -6.49 38.75 14.44
CA SER A 341 -7.09 39.99 14.92
C SER A 341 -6.32 41.26 14.53
N LYS A 342 -5.15 41.11 13.88
CA LYS A 342 -4.35 42.21 13.33
C LYS A 342 -4.33 42.18 11.80
N TYR A 343 -3.95 43.29 11.20
CA TYR A 343 -3.72 43.35 9.76
C TYR A 343 -2.40 42.66 9.41
N ASN A 344 -2.42 41.51 8.74
CA ASN A 344 -1.21 40.87 8.21
C ASN A 344 -1.13 41.13 6.70
N ALA A 345 -0.16 41.93 6.25
CA ALA A 345 -0.01 42.28 4.84
C ALA A 345 0.58 41.11 4.05
N LEU A 346 -0.29 40.23 3.54
CA LEU A 346 0.13 39.11 2.69
C LEU A 346 0.86 39.64 1.46
N CYS A 347 0.18 40.50 0.69
CA CYS A 347 0.67 40.95 -0.61
C CYS A 347 0.56 42.45 -0.78
N PHE A 348 1.64 43.09 -1.26
CA PHE A 348 1.63 44.46 -1.76
C PHE A 348 2.12 44.43 -3.21
N GLY A 349 1.22 44.68 -4.18
CA GLY A 349 1.58 44.65 -5.60
C GLY A 349 2.08 43.29 -6.11
N CYS A 350 1.67 42.17 -5.49
CA CYS A 350 1.92 40.83 -6.03
C CYS A 350 1.25 40.63 -7.40
N GLY A 351 0.15 41.33 -7.64
CA GLY A 351 -0.47 41.52 -8.95
C GLY A 351 -0.81 43.00 -9.18
N PRO A 352 -1.70 43.33 -10.12
CA PRO A 352 -2.09 44.69 -10.47
C PRO A 352 -3.14 45.26 -9.48
N PHE A 353 -2.89 45.16 -8.18
CA PHE A 353 -3.69 45.76 -7.10
C PHE A 353 -2.78 46.27 -5.98
N THR A 354 -3.31 47.10 -5.07
CA THR A 354 -2.45 47.79 -4.08
C THR A 354 -1.98 46.87 -2.96
N ALA A 355 -2.90 46.23 -2.25
CA ALA A 355 -2.57 45.40 -1.09
C ALA A 355 -3.68 44.39 -0.74
N MET A 356 -3.32 43.28 -0.12
CA MET A 356 -4.24 42.29 0.45
C MET A 356 -3.77 41.96 1.87
N TYR A 357 -4.70 42.02 2.81
CA TYR A 357 -4.46 41.69 4.21
C TYR A 357 -5.23 40.43 4.59
N VAL A 358 -4.59 39.55 5.36
CA VAL A 358 -5.20 38.37 5.96
C VAL A 358 -5.30 38.60 7.46
N GLY A 359 -6.51 38.77 7.96
CA GLY A 359 -6.76 39.24 9.31
C GLY A 359 -6.97 40.76 9.39
N ASP A 360 -7.81 41.13 10.35
CA ASP A 360 -8.08 42.49 10.80
C ASP A 360 -8.75 42.39 12.19
N PRO A 361 -9.13 43.48 12.88
CA PRO A 361 -9.82 43.38 14.17
C PRO A 361 -11.15 42.60 14.18
N SER A 362 -11.64 42.17 13.02
CA SER A 362 -12.80 41.28 12.83
C SER A 362 -12.43 39.96 12.15
N ALA A 363 -11.14 39.63 12.07
CA ALA A 363 -10.56 38.43 11.45
C ALA A 363 -11.00 38.19 10.00
N ARG A 364 -10.94 39.25 9.18
CA ARG A 364 -11.34 39.23 7.77
C ARG A 364 -10.14 39.20 6.83
N VAL A 365 -10.36 38.74 5.60
CA VAL A 365 -9.53 39.08 4.45
C VAL A 365 -9.97 40.44 3.90
N PHE A 366 -9.00 41.30 3.59
CA PHE A 366 -9.27 42.69 3.22
C PHE A 366 -8.39 43.14 2.04
N SER A 367 -9.00 43.33 0.88
CA SER A 367 -8.29 43.65 -0.38
C SER A 367 -8.47 45.12 -0.78
N ASN A 368 -7.36 45.79 -1.13
CA ASN A 368 -7.33 47.17 -1.63
C ASN A 368 -7.23 47.19 -3.17
N LEU A 369 -8.37 47.43 -3.79
CA LEU A 369 -8.59 47.49 -5.23
C LEU A 369 -8.75 48.94 -5.70
N TRP A 370 -9.02 49.15 -6.99
CA TRP A 370 -9.30 50.47 -7.55
C TRP A 370 -10.79 50.62 -7.88
N ASP A 371 -11.36 51.79 -7.61
CA ASP A 371 -12.69 52.18 -8.09
C ASP A 371 -12.53 52.97 -9.38
N LEU A 372 -13.02 52.43 -10.51
CA LEU A 372 -12.90 53.07 -11.82
C LEU A 372 -13.77 54.32 -11.95
N ASP A 373 -14.87 54.42 -11.22
CA ASP A 373 -15.76 55.58 -11.24
C ASP A 373 -15.19 56.71 -10.38
N ALA A 374 -14.79 56.39 -9.14
CA ALA A 374 -14.30 57.36 -8.18
C ALA A 374 -12.82 57.72 -8.38
N GLN A 375 -12.08 56.90 -9.14
CA GLN A 375 -10.63 57.03 -9.33
C GLN A 375 -9.89 57.08 -7.98
N ALA A 376 -10.27 56.18 -7.09
CA ALA A 376 -9.80 56.10 -5.72
C ALA A 376 -9.67 54.64 -5.26
N GLY A 377 -9.00 54.41 -4.13
CA GLY A 377 -8.89 53.07 -3.55
C GLY A 377 -10.24 52.55 -3.06
N LEU A 378 -10.54 51.29 -3.41
CA LEU A 378 -11.74 50.56 -3.04
C LEU A 378 -11.37 49.41 -2.12
N TRP A 379 -12.10 49.22 -1.03
CA TRP A 379 -11.86 48.13 -0.10
C TRP A 379 -12.92 47.04 -0.25
N ALA A 380 -12.47 45.81 -0.47
CA ALA A 380 -13.31 44.62 -0.56
C ALA A 380 -13.07 43.73 0.67
N PRO A 381 -13.94 43.78 1.69
CA PRO A 381 -13.89 42.88 2.85
C PRO A 381 -14.57 41.54 2.59
N SER A 382 -14.01 40.49 3.18
CA SER A 382 -14.64 39.20 3.39
C SER A 382 -15.64 39.22 4.56
N SER A 383 -16.29 38.08 4.84
CA SER A 383 -17.12 37.88 6.03
C SER A 383 -16.31 37.95 7.33
N ASN A 384 -16.98 38.28 8.45
CA ASN A 384 -16.34 38.39 9.77
C ASN A 384 -15.98 37.02 10.35
N GLY A 385 -14.81 36.92 10.99
CA GLY A 385 -14.37 35.68 11.64
C GLY A 385 -13.92 34.60 10.65
N LEU A 386 -13.55 35.00 9.44
CA LEU A 386 -13.16 34.08 8.37
C LEU A 386 -11.85 33.38 8.68
N ILE A 387 -10.86 34.12 9.20
CA ILE A 387 -9.53 33.60 9.50
C ILE A 387 -9.42 33.27 10.99
N THR A 388 -8.76 32.17 11.32
CA THR A 388 -8.44 31.77 12.70
C THR A 388 -6.94 31.73 12.92
N ASP A 389 -6.54 32.03 14.16
CA ASP A 389 -5.13 31.95 14.58
C ASP A 389 -4.60 30.53 14.36
N ASP A 390 -3.35 30.43 13.92
CA ASP A 390 -2.59 29.18 13.76
C ASP A 390 -3.26 28.10 12.90
N SER A 391 -4.22 28.47 12.05
CA SER A 391 -4.92 27.53 11.14
C SER A 391 -4.60 27.86 9.68
N TRP A 392 -4.41 26.83 8.86
CA TRP A 392 -4.27 26.98 7.41
C TRP A 392 -5.61 27.30 6.76
N ALA A 393 -5.60 28.20 5.78
CA ALA A 393 -6.72 28.50 4.89
C ALA A 393 -6.24 28.75 3.47
N GLU A 394 -7.00 28.32 2.46
CA GLU A 394 -6.79 28.70 1.05
C GLU A 394 -7.61 29.96 0.74
N ILE A 395 -6.94 31.05 0.38
CA ILE A 395 -7.58 32.34 0.12
C ILE A 395 -7.40 32.74 -1.32
N THR A 396 -8.50 32.79 -2.07
CA THR A 396 -8.50 33.23 -3.47
C THR A 396 -9.26 34.54 -3.65
N LEU A 397 -8.64 35.50 -4.33
CA LEU A 397 -9.24 36.73 -4.81
C LEU A 397 -9.43 36.65 -6.33
N VAL A 398 -10.66 36.77 -6.81
CA VAL A 398 -11.00 36.86 -8.23
C VAL A 398 -11.57 38.25 -8.52
N VAL A 399 -11.02 38.95 -9.50
CA VAL A 399 -11.46 40.26 -9.97
C VAL A 399 -11.91 40.15 -11.42
N GLU A 400 -13.18 40.45 -11.65
CA GLU A 400 -13.74 40.69 -12.98
C GLU A 400 -13.78 42.20 -13.21
N GLY A 401 -12.95 42.69 -14.12
CA GLY A 401 -12.73 44.10 -14.38
C GLY A 401 -14.01 44.85 -14.76
N GLY A 402 -14.34 45.89 -13.99
CA GLY A 402 -15.55 46.70 -14.15
C GLY A 402 -16.85 46.02 -13.68
N VAL A 403 -16.77 44.84 -13.07
CA VAL A 403 -17.94 44.03 -12.69
C VAL A 403 -17.97 43.74 -11.19
N ALA A 404 -16.98 43.01 -10.67
CA ALA A 404 -17.00 42.53 -9.30
C ALA A 404 -15.62 42.09 -8.79
N ALA A 405 -15.47 42.02 -7.48
CA ALA A 405 -14.40 41.29 -6.81
C ALA A 405 -15.01 40.23 -5.88
N ARG A 406 -14.47 39.02 -5.92
CA ARG A 406 -14.91 37.88 -5.11
C ARG A 406 -13.76 37.35 -4.28
N THR A 407 -14.05 37.07 -3.01
CA THR A 407 -13.13 36.39 -2.10
C THR A 407 -13.69 35.00 -1.85
N TYR A 408 -12.84 33.99 -2.03
CA TYR A 408 -13.12 32.61 -1.71
C TYR A 408 -12.25 32.18 -0.52
N HIS A 409 -12.81 31.31 0.31
CA HIS A 409 -12.17 30.69 1.45
C HIS A 409 -12.34 29.18 1.33
N ASP A 410 -11.24 28.45 1.37
CA ASP A 410 -11.19 27.00 1.13
C ASP A 410 -11.98 26.64 -0.14
N CYS A 411 -11.67 27.38 -1.20
CA CYS A 411 -12.23 27.25 -2.55
C CYS A 411 -13.75 27.40 -2.66
N SER A 412 -14.40 27.92 -1.62
CA SER A 412 -15.83 28.24 -1.61
C SER A 412 -16.04 29.75 -1.56
N LEU A 413 -17.04 30.26 -2.29
CA LEU A 413 -17.32 31.70 -2.32
C LEU A 413 -17.72 32.21 -0.93
N ASP A 414 -16.95 33.15 -0.37
CA ASP A 414 -17.24 33.79 0.92
C ASP A 414 -17.96 35.13 0.73
N ALA A 415 -17.41 36.00 -0.12
CA ALA A 415 -17.91 37.36 -0.28
C ALA A 415 -17.80 37.85 -1.72
N GLU A 416 -18.78 38.66 -2.14
CA GLU A 416 -18.79 39.33 -3.44
C GLU A 416 -19.07 40.83 -3.27
N LEU A 417 -18.19 41.64 -3.86
CA LEU A 417 -18.36 43.09 -4.01
C LEU A 417 -18.68 43.40 -5.47
N VAL A 418 -19.96 43.66 -5.78
CA VAL A 418 -20.39 44.12 -7.11
C VAL A 418 -20.20 45.64 -7.20
N ALA A 419 -19.19 46.07 -7.95
CA ALA A 419 -18.82 47.47 -8.15
C ALA A 419 -18.02 47.64 -9.45
N ASN A 420 -17.80 48.88 -9.90
CA ASN A 420 -16.93 49.17 -11.05
C ASN A 420 -15.44 49.03 -10.63
N VAL A 421 -15.03 47.81 -10.29
CA VAL A 421 -13.71 47.47 -9.76
C VAL A 421 -12.67 47.53 -10.87
N GLY A 422 -11.48 48.06 -10.59
CA GLY A 422 -10.37 48.12 -11.52
C GLY A 422 -9.04 47.71 -10.92
N LEU A 423 -8.08 47.59 -11.82
CA LEU A 423 -6.70 47.22 -11.56
C LEU A 423 -5.80 48.47 -11.53
N ARG A 424 -4.72 48.41 -10.76
CA ARG A 424 -3.74 49.50 -10.60
C ARG A 424 -2.35 48.97 -10.29
N ASP A 425 -1.34 49.48 -10.99
CA ASP A 425 0.08 49.25 -10.64
C ASP A 425 0.47 50.13 -9.43
N PRO A 426 0.81 49.53 -8.27
CA PRO A 426 1.24 50.29 -7.09
C PRO A 426 2.72 50.71 -7.12
N GLY A 427 3.48 50.26 -8.14
CA GLY A 427 4.85 50.68 -8.42
C GLY A 427 5.95 49.73 -7.92
N TYR A 428 5.64 48.84 -6.97
CA TYR A 428 6.54 47.79 -6.47
C TYR A 428 5.76 46.54 -6.03
N SER A 429 6.47 45.43 -5.86
CA SER A 429 5.92 44.13 -5.46
C SER A 429 6.68 43.60 -4.25
N ALA A 430 5.95 43.15 -3.23
CA ALA A 430 6.49 42.45 -2.08
C ALA A 430 5.44 41.52 -1.45
N LEU A 431 5.90 40.37 -0.95
CA LEU A 431 5.15 39.48 -0.06
C LEU A 431 5.57 39.79 1.38
N GLY A 432 4.62 39.94 2.30
CA GLY A 432 4.87 40.14 3.72
C GLY A 432 5.13 41.59 4.20
N GLU A 433 5.41 42.52 3.27
CA GLU A 433 5.77 43.90 3.60
C GLU A 433 4.56 44.84 3.69
N SER A 434 4.59 45.74 4.68
CA SER A 434 3.65 46.87 4.75
C SER A 434 4.35 48.21 5.00
N ALA A 435 3.78 49.29 4.44
CA ALA A 435 4.20 50.66 4.77
C ALA A 435 3.98 51.02 6.24
N ASN A 436 3.08 50.31 6.94
CA ASN A 436 2.93 50.39 8.38
C ASN A 436 3.63 49.19 9.03
N PRO A 437 4.71 49.39 9.82
CA PRO A 437 5.45 48.30 10.46
C PRO A 437 4.59 47.35 11.31
N ASN A 438 3.48 47.86 11.89
CA ASN A 438 2.59 47.03 12.70
C ASN A 438 1.72 46.06 11.88
N ASN A 439 1.76 46.16 10.55
CA ASN A 439 0.94 45.35 9.65
C ASN A 439 1.78 44.35 8.83
N TRP A 440 3.06 44.18 9.14
CA TRP A 440 3.90 43.17 8.49
C TRP A 440 3.33 41.78 8.78
N TYR A 441 3.47 40.88 7.81
CA TYR A 441 2.87 39.57 7.88
C TYR A 441 3.60 38.70 8.91
N ALA A 442 2.88 38.24 9.95
CA ALA A 442 3.39 37.25 10.89
C ALA A 442 2.63 35.94 10.70
N GLY A 443 3.33 34.91 10.23
CA GLY A 443 2.72 33.63 9.88
C GLY A 443 3.47 32.91 8.77
N GLU A 444 2.79 31.96 8.15
CA GLU A 444 3.30 31.08 7.10
C GLU A 444 2.50 31.30 5.82
N VAL A 445 3.19 31.38 4.69
CA VAL A 445 2.60 31.48 3.34
C VAL A 445 3.10 30.32 2.51
N ASP A 446 2.18 29.71 1.78
CA ASP A 446 2.43 28.59 0.91
C ASP A 446 1.60 28.75 -0.39
N GLU A 447 2.02 28.09 -1.47
CA GLU A 447 1.27 27.94 -2.72
C GLU A 447 0.69 29.24 -3.32
N LEU A 448 1.53 30.28 -3.43
CA LEU A 448 1.17 31.58 -3.98
C LEU A 448 1.07 31.54 -5.50
N ARG A 449 -0.12 31.81 -6.04
CA ARG A 449 -0.40 31.79 -7.48
C ARG A 449 -1.07 33.06 -7.96
N VAL A 450 -0.76 33.51 -9.18
CA VAL A 450 -1.35 34.69 -9.82
C VAL A 450 -1.72 34.40 -11.27
N TRP A 451 -2.92 34.78 -11.68
CA TRP A 451 -3.40 34.63 -13.06
C TRP A 451 -3.76 35.98 -13.71
N SER A 452 -3.51 36.10 -15.01
CA SER A 452 -3.90 37.22 -15.87
C SER A 452 -5.35 37.22 -16.34
N ARG A 453 -6.19 36.39 -15.70
CA ARG A 453 -7.61 36.23 -15.98
C ARG A 453 -8.41 36.02 -14.70
N ALA A 454 -9.73 36.15 -14.80
CA ALA A 454 -10.65 35.71 -13.76
C ALA A 454 -10.79 34.19 -13.83
N LEU A 455 -10.57 33.50 -12.71
CA LEU A 455 -10.86 32.07 -12.58
C LEU A 455 -12.36 31.86 -12.42
N SER A 456 -12.88 30.80 -13.05
CA SER A 456 -14.25 30.32 -12.84
C SER A 456 -14.39 29.61 -11.48
N GLU A 457 -15.62 29.47 -10.99
CA GLU A 457 -15.87 28.75 -9.72
C GLU A 457 -15.36 27.31 -9.73
N SER A 458 -15.42 26.61 -10.88
CA SER A 458 -14.89 25.26 -11.02
C SER A 458 -13.37 25.21 -10.98
N GLU A 459 -12.70 26.21 -11.53
CA GLU A 459 -11.23 26.32 -11.45
C GLU A 459 -10.79 26.70 -10.04
N VAL A 460 -11.54 27.58 -9.36
CA VAL A 460 -11.28 27.85 -7.93
C VAL A 460 -11.47 26.58 -7.10
N ALA A 461 -12.49 25.77 -7.38
CA ALA A 461 -12.68 24.48 -6.73
C ALA A 461 -11.53 23.49 -7.01
N SER A 462 -10.97 23.49 -8.22
CA SER A 462 -9.86 22.60 -8.58
C SER A 462 -8.56 22.97 -7.87
N ILE A 463 -8.36 24.23 -7.47
CA ILE A 463 -7.23 24.63 -6.62
C ILE A 463 -7.19 23.76 -5.36
N CYS A 464 -8.31 23.59 -4.65
CA CYS A 464 -8.33 22.74 -3.44
C CYS A 464 -8.25 21.25 -3.78
N ALA A 465 -8.79 20.80 -4.92
CA ALA A 465 -8.69 19.40 -5.33
C ALA A 465 -7.25 18.97 -5.66
N ASP A 466 -6.44 19.87 -6.22
CA ASP A 466 -5.00 19.65 -6.43
C ASP A 466 -4.22 19.71 -5.11
N LEU A 467 -4.70 20.46 -4.11
CA LEU A 467 -4.12 20.48 -2.76
C LEU A 467 -4.54 19.26 -1.91
N ASP A 468 -5.72 18.68 -2.16
CA ASP A 468 -6.20 17.44 -1.52
C ASP A 468 -5.51 16.18 -2.10
N LYS A 469 -4.86 16.27 -3.26
CA LYS A 469 -4.07 15.15 -3.82
C LYS A 469 -2.91 14.74 -2.90
N ALA A 470 -2.31 15.69 -2.18
CA ALA A 470 -1.20 15.42 -1.27
C ALA A 470 -1.56 14.41 -0.15
N CYS A 471 -2.83 14.35 0.29
CA CYS A 471 -3.29 13.36 1.27
C CYS A 471 -4.29 12.33 0.71
N SER A 472 -4.41 12.17 -0.62
CA SER A 472 -5.24 11.13 -1.26
C SER A 472 -4.42 9.92 -1.75
N GLY A 473 -4.83 8.69 -1.38
CA GLY A 473 -4.24 7.42 -1.86
C GLY A 473 -3.22 6.76 -0.91
N PRO A 474 -2.35 5.86 -1.39
CA PRO A 474 -1.15 5.37 -0.67
C PRO A 474 0.08 6.24 -0.97
N ILE A 475 1.01 6.38 -0.03
CA ILE A 475 2.30 7.07 -0.22
C ILE A 475 3.29 6.09 -0.81
N PHE A 476 3.93 6.43 -1.93
CA PHE A 476 4.82 5.53 -2.66
C PHE A 476 6.28 5.74 -2.27
N VAL A 477 7.02 4.64 -2.09
CA VAL A 477 8.43 4.63 -1.71
C VAL A 477 9.18 3.67 -2.61
N ASP A 478 10.23 4.13 -3.27
CA ASP A 478 11.06 3.36 -4.18
C ASP A 478 12.51 3.83 -4.06
N VAL A 479 13.41 2.96 -3.60
CA VAL A 479 14.82 3.30 -3.38
C VAL A 479 15.55 3.62 -4.69
N ASP A 480 15.03 3.16 -5.83
CA ASP A 480 15.59 3.43 -7.15
C ASP A 480 15.00 4.71 -7.78
N ALA A 481 14.03 5.36 -7.13
CA ALA A 481 13.46 6.63 -7.58
C ALA A 481 14.48 7.79 -7.51
N PRO A 482 14.32 8.83 -8.34
CA PRO A 482 15.11 10.05 -8.23
C PRO A 482 14.90 10.75 -6.89
N SER A 483 15.98 11.32 -6.32
CA SER A 483 15.90 12.09 -5.09
C SER A 483 14.96 13.29 -5.22
N GLY A 484 14.12 13.53 -4.21
CA GLY A 484 13.19 14.66 -4.15
C GLY A 484 11.76 14.35 -4.60
N GLY A 485 11.38 13.08 -4.72
CA GLY A 485 9.99 12.67 -4.90
C GLY A 485 9.09 13.06 -3.71
N ASP A 486 7.80 13.20 -3.98
CA ASP A 486 6.76 13.62 -3.03
C ASP A 486 5.86 12.46 -2.55
N GLY A 487 6.09 11.24 -3.05
CA GLY A 487 5.33 10.04 -2.71
C GLY A 487 3.91 9.98 -3.29
N SER A 488 3.55 10.85 -4.24
CA SER A 488 2.20 10.91 -4.84
C SER A 488 1.92 9.82 -5.88
N SER A 489 2.97 9.21 -6.44
CA SER A 489 2.91 8.09 -7.40
C SER A 489 4.24 7.32 -7.41
N TRP A 490 4.24 6.07 -7.90
CA TRP A 490 5.16 5.59 -8.94
C TRP A 490 6.41 6.45 -9.20
N ALA A 491 6.26 7.31 -10.20
CA ALA A 491 7.34 8.12 -10.75
C ALA A 491 7.83 9.23 -9.81
N ALA A 492 7.06 9.56 -8.77
CA ALA A 492 7.36 10.59 -7.79
C ALA A 492 7.59 9.99 -6.39
N ALA A 493 7.92 8.70 -6.29
CA ALA A 493 8.08 8.01 -5.02
C ALA A 493 9.22 8.62 -4.19
N PHE A 494 9.11 8.54 -2.86
CA PHE A 494 10.22 8.85 -1.97
C PHE A 494 11.34 7.82 -2.15
N ASP A 495 12.59 8.28 -2.20
CA ASP A 495 13.79 7.43 -2.20
C ASP A 495 14.26 7.03 -0.79
N ASP A 496 13.60 7.57 0.25
CA ASP A 496 13.86 7.30 1.66
C ASP A 496 12.57 6.93 2.42
N LEU A 497 12.64 5.83 3.18
CA LEU A 497 11.51 5.38 3.98
C LEU A 497 11.21 6.34 5.14
N GLN A 498 12.23 6.94 5.78
CA GLN A 498 11.98 7.85 6.89
C GLN A 498 11.27 9.12 6.41
N ALA A 499 11.68 9.68 5.26
CA ALA A 499 10.99 10.81 4.63
C ALA A 499 9.50 10.50 4.36
N ALA A 500 9.19 9.30 3.84
CA ALA A 500 7.81 8.88 3.62
C ALA A 500 7.00 8.74 4.92
N VAL A 501 7.62 8.21 6.00
CA VAL A 501 7.00 8.12 7.33
C VAL A 501 6.76 9.51 7.93
N ASP A 502 7.72 10.42 7.79
CA ASP A 502 7.59 11.80 8.25
C ASP A 502 6.48 12.53 7.47
N HIS A 503 6.35 12.26 6.17
CA HIS A 503 5.25 12.77 5.35
C HIS A 503 3.90 12.16 5.76
N ALA A 504 3.83 10.84 6.00
CA ALA A 504 2.61 10.17 6.46
C ALA A 504 2.10 10.73 7.80
N ALA A 505 2.99 11.18 8.70
CA ALA A 505 2.62 11.85 9.94
C ALA A 505 1.88 13.18 9.71
N THR A 506 2.01 13.79 8.52
CA THR A 506 1.24 14.99 8.12
C THR A 506 -0.11 14.65 7.47
N CYS A 507 -0.31 13.40 7.06
CA CYS A 507 -1.53 12.89 6.42
C CYS A 507 -2.07 11.64 7.19
N PRO A 508 -2.77 11.82 8.33
CA PRO A 508 -3.19 10.72 9.19
C PRO A 508 -4.08 9.70 8.48
N GLY A 509 -3.79 8.40 8.67
CA GLY A 509 -4.59 7.29 8.12
C GLY A 509 -4.16 6.81 6.72
N ARG A 510 -3.05 7.34 6.18
CA ARG A 510 -2.48 6.85 4.91
C ARG A 510 -1.61 5.61 5.09
N GLU A 511 -1.63 4.78 4.06
CA GLU A 511 -0.74 3.64 3.90
C GLU A 511 0.52 4.07 3.14
N ILE A 512 1.65 3.43 3.41
CA ILE A 512 2.91 3.56 2.68
C ILE A 512 3.15 2.26 1.91
N TRP A 513 3.35 2.36 0.60
CA TRP A 513 3.62 1.24 -0.29
C TRP A 513 5.08 1.28 -0.75
N MET A 514 5.80 0.18 -0.54
CA MET A 514 7.23 0.09 -0.81
C MET A 514 7.51 -0.82 -2.01
N ALA A 515 8.20 -0.27 -3.01
CA ALA A 515 8.75 -1.03 -4.11
C ALA A 515 9.90 -1.94 -3.63
N GLU A 516 10.18 -2.97 -4.41
CA GLU A 516 11.32 -3.86 -4.20
C GLU A 516 12.64 -3.07 -4.09
N GLY A 517 13.58 -3.57 -3.29
CA GLY A 517 14.87 -2.90 -3.15
C GLY A 517 15.52 -3.08 -1.79
N GLN A 518 16.68 -2.44 -1.63
CA GLN A 518 17.46 -2.45 -0.39
C GLN A 518 17.50 -1.05 0.25
N TYR A 519 16.71 -0.85 1.29
CA TYR A 519 16.58 0.42 2.01
C TYR A 519 17.58 0.49 3.16
N ALA A 520 18.77 1.02 2.87
CA ALA A 520 19.89 1.09 3.81
C ALA A 520 20.75 2.35 3.56
N LEU A 521 20.29 3.51 4.04
CA LEU A 521 20.96 4.80 3.76
C LEU A 521 22.10 5.14 4.72
N ASP A 522 21.99 4.78 6.02
CA ASP A 522 23.01 5.09 7.03
C ASP A 522 23.29 3.88 7.95
N PRO A 523 24.54 3.35 7.99
CA PRO A 523 24.90 2.19 8.84
C PRO A 523 24.83 2.43 10.35
N SER A 524 24.62 3.68 10.77
CA SER A 524 24.60 4.11 12.17
C SER A 524 23.25 4.63 12.65
N ALA A 525 22.28 4.82 11.75
CA ALA A 525 20.93 5.27 12.08
C ALA A 525 19.90 4.12 11.99
N PRO A 526 18.76 4.21 12.67
CA PRO A 526 17.62 3.34 12.36
C PRO A 526 17.24 3.41 10.88
N VAL A 527 16.73 2.33 10.31
CA VAL A 527 16.20 2.34 8.93
C VAL A 527 14.97 3.24 8.86
N ALA A 528 14.10 3.11 9.86
CA ALA A 528 12.97 4.01 10.07
C ALA A 528 12.57 3.98 11.56
N SER A 529 11.98 5.07 12.02
CA SER A 529 11.32 5.21 13.31
C SER A 529 9.83 5.42 13.07
N LEU A 530 9.04 4.42 13.42
CA LEU A 530 7.60 4.37 13.14
C LEU A 530 6.81 4.87 14.35
N TYR A 531 5.78 5.66 14.07
CA TYR A 531 4.87 6.25 15.06
C TYR A 531 3.43 5.92 14.68
N ALA A 532 2.59 5.62 15.67
CA ALA A 532 1.18 5.38 15.42
C ALA A 532 0.44 6.70 15.06
N PRO A 533 -0.54 6.67 14.13
CA PRO A 533 -0.90 5.56 13.25
C PRO A 533 -0.06 5.55 11.95
N VAL A 534 0.44 4.37 11.53
CA VAL A 534 1.09 4.20 10.22
C VAL A 534 0.95 2.75 9.74
N ALA A 535 0.67 2.55 8.45
CA ALA A 535 0.61 1.22 7.84
C ALA A 535 1.58 1.16 6.66
N ILE A 536 2.52 0.21 6.69
CA ILE A 536 3.56 0.04 5.68
C ILE A 536 3.43 -1.34 5.04
N TYR A 537 3.38 -1.38 3.71
CA TYR A 537 3.27 -2.58 2.90
C TYR A 537 4.43 -2.66 1.91
N GLY A 538 5.25 -3.70 2.00
CA GLY A 538 6.25 -4.06 0.99
C GLY A 538 5.76 -5.18 0.07
N GLY A 539 6.35 -5.31 -1.11
CA GLY A 539 6.00 -6.36 -2.08
C GLY A 539 5.56 -5.83 -3.45
N PHE A 540 5.95 -4.61 -3.82
CA PHE A 540 5.53 -3.96 -5.06
C PHE A 540 6.68 -3.88 -6.07
N ALA A 541 6.36 -3.98 -7.36
CA ALA A 541 7.27 -3.79 -8.48
C ALA A 541 7.52 -2.31 -8.80
N GLY A 542 6.60 -1.42 -8.41
CA GLY A 542 6.67 0.01 -8.74
C GLY A 542 5.74 0.42 -9.89
N ASP A 543 4.72 -0.39 -10.21
CA ASP A 543 3.73 -0.09 -11.26
C ASP A 543 2.29 -0.39 -10.85
N GLU A 544 2.09 -0.84 -9.61
CA GLU A 544 0.79 -1.28 -9.10
C GLU A 544 -0.15 -0.12 -8.76
N THR A 545 -1.44 -0.36 -8.96
CA THR A 545 -2.53 0.59 -8.71
C THR A 545 -3.43 0.16 -7.53
N SER A 546 -3.18 -1.01 -6.94
CA SER A 546 -3.97 -1.57 -5.84
C SER A 546 -3.12 -2.44 -4.90
N LEU A 547 -3.45 -2.43 -3.60
CA LEU A 547 -2.76 -3.24 -2.58
C LEU A 547 -2.78 -4.75 -2.89
N SER A 548 -3.81 -5.24 -3.59
CA SER A 548 -3.96 -6.65 -3.95
C SER A 548 -3.04 -7.15 -5.06
N GLN A 549 -2.37 -6.26 -5.80
CA GLN A 549 -1.41 -6.65 -6.85
C GLN A 549 -0.04 -7.03 -6.28
N ARG A 550 0.21 -6.72 -5.01
CA ARG A 550 1.44 -7.00 -4.28
C ARG A 550 1.80 -8.49 -4.31
N ASP A 551 3.06 -8.78 -4.59
CA ASP A 551 3.66 -10.12 -4.53
C ASP A 551 4.95 -10.03 -3.69
N VAL A 552 4.80 -10.35 -2.39
CA VAL A 552 5.88 -10.23 -1.40
C VAL A 552 7.09 -11.14 -1.68
N ASP A 553 6.88 -12.24 -2.40
CA ASP A 553 7.94 -13.19 -2.74
C ASP A 553 8.69 -12.76 -4.00
N ALA A 554 7.98 -12.17 -4.97
CA ALA A 554 8.57 -11.69 -6.22
C ALA A 554 9.29 -10.34 -6.04
N HIS A 555 8.76 -9.46 -5.20
CA HIS A 555 9.18 -8.06 -5.07
C HIS A 555 9.70 -7.76 -3.66
N VAL A 556 10.87 -8.34 -3.35
CA VAL A 556 11.41 -8.35 -1.98
C VAL A 556 11.92 -6.97 -1.55
N VAL A 557 11.32 -6.43 -0.49
CA VAL A 557 11.77 -5.23 0.23
C VAL A 557 12.73 -5.61 1.35
N ARG A 558 13.95 -5.08 1.35
CA ARG A 558 14.96 -5.32 2.39
C ARG A 558 15.23 -4.06 3.19
N LEU A 559 15.03 -4.12 4.51
CA LEU A 559 15.32 -3.01 5.41
C LEU A 559 16.67 -3.25 6.13
N GLY A 560 17.59 -2.30 5.99
CA GLY A 560 18.95 -2.38 6.53
C GLY A 560 19.89 -3.19 5.64
N ASP A 561 21.12 -3.43 6.11
CA ASP A 561 22.15 -4.21 5.39
C ASP A 561 22.98 -5.05 6.38
N SER A 562 23.61 -6.11 5.86
CA SER A 562 24.35 -7.08 6.67
C SER A 562 25.57 -6.45 7.34
N GLY A 563 25.74 -6.71 8.64
CA GLY A 563 26.82 -6.17 9.45
C GLY A 563 26.58 -4.74 9.94
N TRP A 564 25.46 -4.12 9.58
CA TRP A 564 25.10 -2.79 10.05
C TRP A 564 24.41 -2.88 11.42
N LEU A 565 24.47 -1.79 12.19
CA LEU A 565 23.79 -1.72 13.50
C LEU A 565 22.36 -1.17 13.37
N THR A 566 21.85 -1.06 12.15
CA THR A 566 20.56 -0.48 11.81
C THR A 566 19.41 -1.41 12.22
N ARG A 567 18.28 -0.83 12.59
CA ARG A 567 17.06 -1.56 12.92
C ARG A 567 15.83 -0.71 12.62
N VAL A 568 14.67 -1.34 12.58
CA VAL A 568 13.40 -0.61 12.63
C VAL A 568 13.07 -0.34 14.09
N VAL A 569 12.78 0.92 14.41
CA VAL A 569 12.34 1.33 15.74
C VAL A 569 10.86 1.66 15.68
N ILE A 570 10.06 1.08 16.56
CA ILE A 570 8.62 1.36 16.64
C ILE A 570 8.33 1.96 18.00
N ILE A 571 7.80 3.18 17.99
CA ILE A 571 7.40 3.91 19.19
C ILE A 571 5.89 3.81 19.31
N ALA A 572 5.44 2.88 20.16
CA ALA A 572 4.04 2.49 20.32
C ALA A 572 3.27 3.35 21.35
N ASP A 573 3.62 4.64 21.44
CA ASP A 573 2.92 5.61 22.28
C ASP A 573 1.55 5.93 21.66
N GLN A 574 0.52 6.10 22.50
CA GLN A 574 -0.78 6.59 22.03
C GLN A 574 -0.66 8.06 21.66
N PRO A 575 -1.07 8.47 20.44
CA PRO A 575 -0.94 9.85 20.05
C PRO A 575 -1.93 10.73 20.84
N ASN A 576 -1.44 11.89 21.34
CA ASN A 576 -2.26 12.88 22.07
C ASN A 576 -3.16 13.72 21.12
N ASP A 577 -3.36 13.26 19.89
CA ASP A 577 -3.91 14.01 18.76
C ASP A 577 -5.44 13.88 18.62
N GLY A 578 -6.09 13.07 19.47
CA GLY A 578 -7.55 12.94 19.50
C GLY A 578 -8.13 11.92 18.52
N PHE A 579 -7.29 11.09 17.89
CA PHE A 579 -7.72 10.04 16.94
C PHE A 579 -8.22 8.74 17.60
N GLY A 580 -8.25 8.68 18.94
CA GLY A 580 -8.85 7.57 19.68
C GLY A 580 -8.00 6.30 19.73
N PRO A 581 -8.46 5.27 20.47
CA PRO A 581 -7.70 4.05 20.77
C PRO A 581 -7.51 3.07 19.58
N GLU A 582 -7.94 3.43 18.36
CA GLU A 582 -7.89 2.59 17.15
C GLU A 582 -6.65 2.87 16.27
N SER A 583 -5.66 3.63 16.78
CA SER A 583 -4.41 3.92 16.07
C SER A 583 -3.43 2.75 16.18
N GLN A 584 -3.18 2.04 15.07
CA GLN A 584 -2.23 0.93 14.99
C GLN A 584 -0.96 1.31 14.20
N VAL A 585 0.15 0.61 14.47
CA VAL A 585 1.31 0.55 13.59
C VAL A 585 1.27 -0.80 12.86
N ARG A 586 1.28 -0.80 11.52
CA ARG A 586 1.38 -2.03 10.71
C ARG A 586 2.65 -2.03 9.88
N LEU A 587 3.37 -3.15 9.91
CA LEU A 587 4.48 -3.44 9.00
C LEU A 587 4.24 -4.80 8.35
N ASP A 588 4.15 -4.82 7.03
CA ASP A 588 3.68 -5.99 6.27
C ASP A 588 4.55 -6.25 5.03
N GLY A 589 5.07 -7.48 4.87
CA GLY A 589 5.73 -7.89 3.62
C GLY A 589 7.15 -7.37 3.43
N VAL A 590 7.95 -7.28 4.51
CA VAL A 590 9.35 -6.83 4.45
C VAL A 590 10.33 -7.87 5.01
N THR A 591 11.56 -7.82 4.51
CA THR A 591 12.69 -8.64 4.97
C THR A 591 13.68 -7.80 5.78
N ILE A 592 14.11 -8.30 6.93
CA ILE A 592 15.17 -7.69 7.75
C ILE A 592 16.23 -8.75 8.03
N SER A 593 17.42 -8.57 7.44
CA SER A 593 18.46 -9.60 7.46
C SER A 593 19.84 -9.09 7.85
N GLY A 594 20.53 -9.85 8.70
CA GLY A 594 21.96 -9.67 8.95
C GLY A 594 22.35 -8.46 9.81
N SER A 595 21.40 -7.80 10.46
CA SER A 595 21.69 -6.67 11.35
C SER A 595 22.47 -7.13 12.59
N GLU A 596 23.52 -6.40 12.97
CA GLU A 596 24.24 -6.59 14.24
C GLU A 596 23.64 -5.78 15.42
N GLY A 597 22.60 -4.99 15.12
CA GLY A 597 21.89 -4.11 16.06
C GLY A 597 20.51 -4.63 16.50
N GLY A 598 20.15 -5.86 16.12
CA GLY A 598 18.78 -6.41 16.16
C GLY A 598 17.91 -5.92 14.98
N ALA A 599 16.85 -6.65 14.64
CA ALA A 599 15.99 -6.30 13.50
C ALA A 599 14.89 -5.29 13.85
N ILE A 600 14.08 -5.55 14.88
CA ILE A 600 12.98 -4.68 15.31
C ILE A 600 13.05 -4.42 16.82
N ASP A 601 12.89 -3.15 17.21
CA ASP A 601 12.82 -2.72 18.61
C ASP A 601 11.56 -1.89 18.85
N ILE A 602 10.63 -2.42 19.66
CA ILE A 602 9.34 -1.83 19.99
C ILE A 602 9.33 -1.40 21.44
N TYR A 603 8.99 -0.13 21.70
CA TYR A 603 8.79 0.36 23.06
C TYR A 603 7.73 1.47 23.16
N SER A 604 7.11 1.58 24.34
CA SER A 604 6.32 2.75 24.76
C SER A 604 7.04 3.52 25.88
N ALA A 605 7.05 4.85 25.78
CA ALA A 605 7.57 5.79 26.76
C ALA A 605 6.49 6.29 27.74
N ASP A 606 5.22 6.34 27.33
CA ASP A 606 4.12 6.96 28.10
C ASP A 606 3.27 5.95 28.90
N GLY A 607 3.37 4.66 28.60
CA GLY A 607 2.65 3.59 29.28
C GLY A 607 1.22 3.33 28.77
N VAL A 608 0.79 3.98 27.68
CA VAL A 608 -0.51 3.72 27.02
C VAL A 608 -0.24 3.22 25.60
N MET A 609 -0.73 2.03 25.26
CA MET A 609 -0.19 1.27 24.12
C MET A 609 -1.05 1.37 22.87
N SER A 610 -0.42 1.65 21.74
CA SER A 610 -0.96 1.38 20.40
C SER A 610 -0.71 -0.08 20.01
N GLU A 611 -1.62 -0.67 19.23
CA GLU A 611 -1.43 -2.03 18.69
C GLU A 611 -0.37 -2.01 17.58
N VAL A 612 0.55 -2.97 17.61
CA VAL A 612 1.56 -3.16 16.57
C VAL A 612 1.33 -4.48 15.86
N VAL A 613 1.05 -4.42 14.56
CA VAL A 613 0.78 -5.57 13.69
C VAL A 613 1.97 -5.80 12.76
N LEU A 614 2.56 -6.98 12.85
CA LEU A 614 3.69 -7.42 12.05
C LEU A 614 3.28 -8.64 11.22
N ALA A 615 3.16 -8.48 9.91
CA ALA A 615 2.60 -9.51 9.05
C ALA A 615 3.53 -9.86 7.88
N ASN A 616 3.58 -11.12 7.45
CA ASN A 616 4.35 -11.55 6.28
C ASN A 616 5.83 -11.11 6.32
N LEU A 617 6.46 -11.15 7.50
CA LEU A 617 7.83 -10.69 7.66
C LEU A 617 8.83 -11.83 7.48
N GLU A 618 9.99 -11.53 6.90
CA GLU A 618 11.16 -12.42 6.93
C GLU A 618 12.28 -11.78 7.77
N ILE A 619 12.49 -12.29 8.98
CA ILE A 619 13.48 -11.77 9.93
C ILE A 619 14.56 -12.83 10.12
N ASN A 620 15.72 -12.64 9.49
CA ASN A 620 16.74 -13.69 9.47
C ASN A 620 18.18 -13.22 9.75
N GLN A 621 18.99 -14.10 10.33
CA GLN A 621 20.43 -13.89 10.54
C GLN A 621 20.79 -12.62 11.35
N ASN A 622 19.85 -12.06 12.10
CA ASN A 622 20.10 -10.88 12.90
C ASN A 622 20.80 -11.26 14.20
N THR A 623 21.69 -10.39 14.68
CA THR A 623 22.38 -10.55 15.95
C THR A 623 22.18 -9.32 16.83
N ALA A 624 22.12 -9.52 18.14
CA ALA A 624 22.02 -8.43 19.09
C ALA A 624 22.83 -8.70 20.38
N ASN A 625 23.35 -7.61 20.95
CA ASN A 625 23.97 -7.59 22.28
C ASN A 625 22.96 -7.33 23.41
N PHE A 626 21.67 -7.35 23.07
CA PHE A 626 20.54 -7.19 23.98
C PHE A 626 19.47 -8.24 23.62
N PRO A 627 18.46 -8.47 24.48
CA PRO A 627 17.43 -9.49 24.26
C PRO A 627 16.59 -9.23 23.01
N GLY A 628 16.27 -10.26 22.23
CA GLY A 628 15.43 -10.15 21.02
C GLY A 628 16.21 -9.69 19.79
N ALA A 629 17.02 -10.58 19.19
CA ALA A 629 17.77 -10.23 17.98
C ALA A 629 16.87 -10.07 16.75
N GLY A 630 15.84 -10.90 16.60
CA GLY A 630 14.81 -10.68 15.60
C GLY A 630 13.90 -9.52 16.00
N LEU A 631 13.25 -9.64 17.15
CA LEU A 631 12.32 -8.65 17.66
C LEU A 631 12.41 -8.54 19.18
N ARG A 632 12.46 -7.30 19.65
CA ARG A 632 12.24 -6.95 21.05
C ARG A 632 10.97 -6.13 21.17
N ALA A 633 10.04 -6.57 22.02
CA ALA A 633 8.88 -5.78 22.41
C ALA A 633 8.89 -5.53 23.92
N THR A 634 8.82 -4.26 24.30
CA THR A 634 8.72 -3.85 25.70
C THR A 634 7.55 -2.90 25.86
N ARG A 635 6.58 -3.21 26.72
CA ARG A 635 5.40 -2.37 26.93
C ARG A 635 4.66 -2.11 25.61
N ALA A 636 4.11 -3.16 25.02
CA ALA A 636 3.37 -3.09 23.77
C ALA A 636 2.19 -4.06 23.74
N THR A 637 1.27 -3.85 22.79
CA THR A 637 0.29 -4.85 22.34
C THR A 637 0.75 -5.30 20.95
N LEU A 638 1.14 -6.57 20.83
CA LEU A 638 1.81 -7.09 19.64
C LEU A 638 0.97 -8.17 18.94
N VAL A 639 0.87 -8.08 17.62
CA VAL A 639 0.31 -9.11 16.75
C VAL A 639 1.36 -9.48 15.72
N VAL A 640 1.71 -10.77 15.64
CA VAL A 640 2.66 -11.32 14.66
C VAL A 640 1.97 -12.41 13.87
N GLU A 641 1.84 -12.23 12.56
CA GLU A 641 1.07 -13.13 11.68
C GLU A 641 1.92 -13.54 10.48
N ASP A 642 1.82 -14.82 10.10
CA ASP A 642 2.40 -15.37 8.86
C ASP A 642 3.87 -14.98 8.62
N SER A 643 4.66 -14.93 9.70
CA SER A 643 6.03 -14.40 9.68
C SER A 643 7.07 -15.47 9.95
N SER A 644 8.29 -15.28 9.44
CA SER A 644 9.43 -16.19 9.57
C SER A 644 10.57 -15.54 10.36
N PHE A 645 11.02 -16.22 11.42
CA PHE A 645 12.17 -15.86 12.23
C PHE A 645 13.23 -16.96 12.11
N ALA A 646 14.32 -16.69 11.38
CA ALA A 646 15.32 -17.71 11.08
C ALA A 646 16.75 -17.30 11.50
N ASP A 647 17.50 -18.18 12.14
CA ASP A 647 18.93 -17.99 12.44
C ASP A 647 19.26 -16.69 13.23
N ASN A 648 18.32 -16.13 13.98
CA ASN A 648 18.56 -14.94 14.79
C ASN A 648 19.28 -15.28 16.10
N GLN A 649 20.25 -14.47 16.51
CA GLN A 649 21.16 -14.82 17.60
C GLN A 649 21.38 -13.72 18.65
N VAL A 650 21.20 -14.07 19.93
CA VAL A 650 21.60 -13.25 21.07
C VAL A 650 22.72 -13.94 21.86
N SER A 651 23.69 -13.16 22.35
CA SER A 651 24.91 -13.71 22.99
C SER A 651 24.80 -13.94 24.50
N TRP A 652 23.78 -13.41 25.18
CA TRP A 652 23.73 -13.46 26.65
C TRP A 652 22.37 -13.81 27.26
N TYR A 653 21.33 -13.01 27.02
CA TYR A 653 20.02 -13.13 27.69
C TYR A 653 18.90 -12.78 26.71
N GLY A 654 17.78 -13.51 26.71
CA GLY A 654 16.67 -13.30 25.77
C GLY A 654 16.49 -14.38 24.72
N GLY A 655 15.37 -14.26 24.00
CA GLY A 655 15.02 -15.00 22.78
C GLY A 655 15.88 -14.56 21.60
N GLY A 656 16.34 -15.51 20.79
CA GLY A 656 17.00 -15.21 19.52
C GLY A 656 16.02 -14.57 18.53
N GLY A 657 14.84 -15.17 18.37
CA GLY A 657 13.75 -14.67 17.55
C GLY A 657 13.04 -13.48 18.21
N ILE A 658 12.21 -13.75 19.22
CA ILE A 658 11.39 -12.75 19.91
C ILE A 658 11.74 -12.70 21.40
N TYR A 659 11.80 -11.49 21.94
CA TYR A 659 11.78 -11.25 23.38
C TYR A 659 10.69 -10.25 23.74
N THR A 660 9.83 -10.61 24.71
CA THR A 660 8.74 -9.77 25.21
C THR A 660 8.94 -9.41 26.68
N LEU A 661 8.66 -8.16 27.03
CA LEU A 661 8.70 -7.64 28.40
C LEU A 661 7.50 -6.73 28.66
N TRP A 662 6.66 -7.00 29.68
CA TRP A 662 5.43 -6.24 29.96
C TRP A 662 4.55 -6.04 28.71
N THR A 663 4.42 -7.07 27.88
CA THR A 663 3.80 -7.01 26.56
C THR A 663 2.72 -8.08 26.48
N SER A 664 1.57 -7.78 25.89
CA SER A 664 0.60 -8.79 25.46
C SER A 664 0.84 -9.09 23.98
N ALA A 665 0.84 -10.37 23.60
CA ALA A 665 1.19 -10.77 22.23
C ALA A 665 0.29 -11.88 21.69
N THR A 666 -0.10 -11.78 20.42
CA THR A 666 -0.68 -12.88 19.64
C THR A 666 0.28 -13.22 18.50
N ILE A 667 0.65 -14.48 18.38
CA ILE A 667 1.56 -14.99 17.35
C ILE A 667 0.85 -16.12 16.61
N SER A 668 0.61 -15.96 15.31
CA SER A 668 -0.16 -16.92 14.50
C SER A 668 0.53 -17.23 13.16
N GLY A 669 0.34 -18.45 12.65
CA GLY A 669 0.81 -18.86 11.31
C GLY A 669 2.33 -18.73 11.08
N SER A 670 3.12 -18.57 12.15
CA SER A 670 4.50 -18.10 12.06
C SER A 670 5.50 -19.24 12.25
N SER A 671 6.73 -19.05 11.77
CA SER A 671 7.80 -20.05 11.86
C SER A 671 9.05 -19.51 12.55
N PHE A 672 9.66 -20.33 13.40
CA PHE A 672 10.86 -20.03 14.15
C PHE A 672 11.88 -21.14 13.93
N THR A 673 12.93 -20.88 13.17
CA THR A 673 13.91 -21.91 12.79
C THR A 673 15.35 -21.52 13.07
N GLY A 674 16.15 -22.42 13.65
CA GLY A 674 17.59 -22.19 13.84
C GLY A 674 17.95 -21.01 14.77
N ASN A 675 16.98 -20.43 15.49
CA ASN A 675 17.24 -19.28 16.35
C ASN A 675 18.04 -19.70 17.58
N ARG A 676 18.85 -18.76 18.08
CA ARG A 676 19.75 -18.96 19.21
C ARG A 676 19.67 -17.85 20.23
N GLY A 677 19.12 -18.17 21.39
CA GLY A 677 19.08 -17.23 22.51
C GLY A 677 19.95 -17.66 23.68
N GLY A 678 19.87 -16.86 24.75
CA GLY A 678 20.57 -17.14 26.00
C GLY A 678 19.74 -17.96 27.00
N LEU A 679 18.41 -17.83 26.95
CA LEU A 679 17.46 -18.60 27.77
C LEU A 679 16.38 -19.24 26.89
N GLY A 680 15.50 -18.45 26.28
CA GLY A 680 14.64 -18.91 25.19
C GLY A 680 15.40 -18.89 23.87
N ASP A 681 15.31 -19.94 23.07
CA ASP A 681 16.02 -20.00 21.79
C ASP A 681 15.29 -19.17 20.72
N ALA A 682 14.00 -19.45 20.54
CA ALA A 682 13.14 -18.71 19.62
C ALA A 682 12.45 -17.56 20.33
N ILE A 683 11.63 -17.85 21.34
CA ILE A 683 10.81 -16.87 22.06
C ILE A 683 11.16 -16.90 23.54
N HIS A 684 11.38 -15.72 24.10
CA HIS A 684 11.48 -15.53 25.53
C HIS A 684 10.43 -14.52 26.00
N VAL A 685 9.56 -14.98 26.89
CA VAL A 685 8.50 -14.19 27.52
C VAL A 685 8.89 -13.90 28.97
N GLU A 686 9.05 -12.62 29.30
CA GLU A 686 9.42 -12.18 30.64
C GLU A 686 8.41 -11.15 31.19
N ALA A 687 7.90 -11.38 32.41
CA ALA A 687 7.05 -10.43 33.15
C ALA A 687 5.96 -9.77 32.25
N SER A 688 5.31 -10.58 31.42
CA SER A 688 4.44 -10.14 30.32
C SER A 688 2.96 -10.13 30.72
N GLY A 689 2.12 -9.53 29.87
CA GLY A 689 0.68 -9.84 29.87
C GLY A 689 0.44 -11.23 29.24
N SER A 690 -0.80 -11.50 28.81
CA SER A 690 -1.17 -12.74 28.11
C SER A 690 -0.45 -12.88 26.75
N VAL A 691 0.12 -14.06 26.50
CA VAL A 691 0.75 -14.42 25.21
C VAL A 691 0.06 -15.63 24.59
N GLU A 692 -0.42 -15.49 23.36
CA GLU A 692 -1.06 -16.57 22.61
C GLU A 692 -0.21 -16.94 21.39
N ILE A 693 0.06 -18.24 21.21
CA ILE A 693 0.80 -18.79 20.08
C ILE A 693 -0.07 -19.85 19.40
N VAL A 694 -0.42 -19.62 18.15
CA VAL A 694 -1.39 -20.43 17.40
C VAL A 694 -0.80 -20.88 16.07
N ASP A 695 -1.01 -22.15 15.72
CA ASP A 695 -0.70 -22.74 14.41
C ASP A 695 0.73 -22.42 13.89
N SER A 696 1.69 -22.38 14.80
CA SER A 696 3.06 -21.94 14.54
C SER A 696 4.06 -23.11 14.60
N TYR A 697 5.19 -22.96 13.89
CA TYR A 697 6.24 -23.97 13.77
C TYR A 697 7.54 -23.54 14.45
N PHE A 698 8.15 -24.41 15.25
CA PHE A 698 9.41 -24.20 15.95
C PHE A 698 10.38 -25.35 15.62
N GLY A 699 11.37 -25.08 14.76
CA GLY A 699 12.30 -26.08 14.25
C GLY A 699 13.76 -25.79 14.59
N ASP A 700 14.48 -26.79 15.12
CA ASP A 700 15.94 -26.73 15.27
C ASP A 700 16.46 -25.48 16.01
N ASN A 701 15.73 -24.94 16.98
CA ASN A 701 16.19 -23.78 17.79
C ASN A 701 17.11 -24.28 18.94
N PHE A 702 18.22 -23.57 19.20
CA PHE A 702 19.28 -24.05 20.10
C PHE A 702 20.12 -22.93 20.74
N GLY A 703 20.73 -23.20 21.91
CA GLY A 703 21.67 -22.30 22.58
C GLY A 703 21.33 -21.94 24.04
N GLY A 704 20.06 -22.09 24.41
CA GLY A 704 19.47 -21.82 25.72
C GLY A 704 18.85 -23.08 26.34
N TRP A 705 17.64 -22.97 26.86
CA TRP A 705 16.92 -24.03 27.57
C TRP A 705 15.79 -24.65 26.76
N ALA A 706 15.07 -23.83 25.98
CA ALA A 706 13.93 -24.25 25.19
C ALA A 706 13.62 -23.24 24.08
N ALA A 707 12.94 -23.68 23.02
CA ALA A 707 12.43 -22.84 21.95
C ALA A 707 11.53 -21.72 22.50
N VAL A 708 10.60 -22.05 23.39
CA VAL A 708 9.77 -21.08 24.12
C VAL A 708 10.15 -21.15 25.60
N PHE A 709 10.60 -20.02 26.14
CA PHE A 709 10.92 -19.86 27.56
C PHE A 709 10.02 -18.80 28.17
N VAL A 710 9.42 -19.09 29.32
CA VAL A 710 8.53 -18.19 30.05
C VAL A 710 8.99 -18.08 31.49
N GLU A 711 9.22 -16.86 31.97
CA GLU A 711 9.52 -16.57 33.37
C GLU A 711 8.82 -15.30 33.87
N ASP A 712 8.54 -15.25 35.17
CA ASP A 712 8.14 -14.02 35.88
C ASP A 712 9.29 -13.50 36.76
N ARG A 713 9.35 -12.19 36.98
CA ARG A 713 10.26 -11.60 37.98
C ARG A 713 9.55 -11.59 39.33
N ALA A 714 10.18 -12.25 40.31
CA ALA A 714 9.79 -12.43 41.72
C ALA A 714 9.29 -11.19 42.55
N SER A 715 9.11 -10.01 41.95
CA SER A 715 8.52 -8.82 42.56
C SER A 715 7.09 -8.49 42.11
N GLU A 716 6.53 -9.20 41.12
CA GLU A 716 5.18 -8.92 40.60
C GLU A 716 4.11 -9.86 41.21
N PRO A 717 2.86 -9.41 41.36
CA PRO A 717 1.79 -10.20 41.97
C PRO A 717 0.98 -11.05 40.98
N GLU A 718 1.18 -10.92 39.66
CA GLU A 718 0.37 -11.56 38.60
C GLU A 718 1.25 -12.49 37.74
N LEU A 719 0.83 -13.76 37.61
CA LEU A 719 1.53 -14.77 36.82
C LEU A 719 1.43 -14.45 35.32
N VAL A 720 2.45 -14.83 34.56
CA VAL A 720 2.37 -14.83 33.09
C VAL A 720 1.34 -15.86 32.61
N GLU A 721 0.45 -15.47 31.70
CA GLU A 721 -0.50 -16.37 31.04
C GLU A 721 0.00 -16.68 29.62
N ILE A 722 0.12 -17.97 29.28
CA ILE A 722 0.50 -18.40 27.93
C ILE A 722 -0.43 -19.48 27.36
N GLY A 723 -0.97 -19.25 26.18
CA GLY A 723 -1.68 -20.25 25.40
C GLY A 723 -0.89 -20.68 24.17
N ILE A 724 -0.84 -21.99 23.92
CA ILE A 724 -0.12 -22.60 22.80
C ILE A 724 -1.04 -23.62 22.14
N ARG A 725 -1.47 -23.37 20.89
CA ARG A 725 -2.46 -24.19 20.19
C ARG A 725 -2.02 -24.57 18.79
N GLY A 726 -2.22 -25.83 18.41
CA GLY A 726 -1.95 -26.30 17.05
C GLY A 726 -0.47 -26.19 16.62
N CYS A 727 0.45 -25.96 17.57
CA CYS A 727 1.85 -25.69 17.27
C CYS A 727 2.66 -26.98 17.08
N THR A 728 3.75 -26.90 16.31
CA THR A 728 4.71 -27.99 16.14
C THR A 728 6.10 -27.57 16.60
N PHE A 729 6.69 -28.33 17.52
CA PHE A 729 8.04 -28.17 18.04
C PHE A 729 8.89 -29.38 17.63
N GLU A 730 9.81 -29.19 16.69
CA GLU A 730 10.63 -30.25 16.12
C GLU A 730 12.14 -29.97 16.27
N GLY A 731 12.89 -30.93 16.80
CA GLY A 731 14.37 -30.88 16.80
C GLY A 731 15.01 -29.78 17.65
N ASN A 732 14.27 -29.14 18.55
CA ASN A 732 14.80 -28.05 19.38
C ASN A 732 15.65 -28.58 20.56
N GLU A 733 16.55 -27.75 21.11
CA GLU A 733 17.34 -28.06 22.31
C GLU A 733 16.43 -28.43 23.50
N GLY A 734 15.33 -27.68 23.65
CA GLY A 734 14.12 -28.05 24.37
C GLY A 734 12.91 -27.39 23.70
N ALA A 735 11.68 -27.86 23.91
CA ALA A 735 10.52 -27.23 23.26
C ALA A 735 9.96 -26.06 24.09
N ILE A 736 9.53 -26.33 25.32
CA ILE A 736 8.92 -25.32 26.20
C ILE A 736 9.49 -25.43 27.60
N TYR A 737 9.84 -24.28 28.18
CA TYR A 737 10.21 -24.13 29.58
C TYR A 737 9.30 -23.09 30.23
N LEU A 738 8.58 -23.50 31.26
CA LEU A 738 7.68 -22.65 32.04
C LEU A 738 8.20 -22.50 33.47
N GLU A 739 8.36 -21.27 33.92
CA GLU A 739 8.68 -20.88 35.28
C GLU A 739 7.69 -19.80 35.72
N GLU A 740 6.95 -20.04 36.82
CA GLU A 740 5.97 -19.07 37.36
C GLU A 740 4.91 -18.59 36.36
N ALA A 741 4.37 -19.51 35.55
CA ALA A 741 3.35 -19.21 34.55
C ALA A 741 2.09 -20.08 34.70
N THR A 742 0.95 -19.54 34.27
CA THR A 742 -0.21 -20.35 33.89
C THR A 742 -0.13 -20.67 32.40
N ALA A 743 -0.51 -21.89 32.01
CA ALA A 743 -0.41 -22.28 30.62
C ALA A 743 -1.54 -23.20 30.16
N ASN A 744 -2.02 -22.97 28.94
CA ASN A 744 -2.89 -23.89 28.21
C ASN A 744 -2.18 -24.35 26.93
N ILE A 745 -1.84 -25.64 26.84
CA ILE A 745 -1.17 -26.22 25.69
C ILE A 745 -2.11 -27.23 25.04
N GLU A 746 -2.60 -26.92 23.83
CA GLU A 746 -3.63 -27.69 23.15
C GLU A 746 -3.21 -28.14 21.75
N GLY A 747 -3.54 -29.39 21.40
CA GLY A 747 -3.43 -29.88 20.02
C GLY A 747 -2.02 -29.83 19.41
N SER A 748 -0.99 -29.70 20.24
CA SER A 748 0.38 -29.39 19.80
C SER A 748 1.26 -30.64 19.71
N ARG A 749 2.27 -30.58 18.86
CA ARG A 749 3.16 -31.72 18.54
C ARG A 749 4.60 -31.42 18.96
N PHE A 750 5.20 -32.34 19.71
CA PHE A 750 6.57 -32.26 20.21
C PHE A 750 7.38 -33.43 19.68
N LEU A 751 8.25 -33.17 18.70
CA LEU A 751 8.91 -34.17 17.89
C LEU A 751 10.44 -34.08 18.07
N ALA A 752 11.07 -35.14 18.58
CA ALA A 752 12.52 -35.28 18.60
C ALA A 752 13.30 -34.09 19.22
N ASN A 753 12.74 -33.42 20.24
CA ASN A 753 13.43 -32.34 20.93
C ASN A 753 14.51 -32.91 21.86
N GLU A 754 15.76 -32.46 21.67
CA GLU A 754 16.96 -32.93 22.37
C GLU A 754 18.02 -31.83 22.45
N PRO A 755 18.84 -31.75 23.52
CA PRO A 755 19.02 -32.72 24.60
C PRO A 755 18.19 -32.51 25.87
N SER A 756 17.29 -31.52 25.92
CA SER A 756 16.55 -31.11 27.12
C SER A 756 15.10 -31.59 27.16
N GLY A 757 14.66 -32.37 26.16
CA GLY A 757 13.30 -32.91 26.07
C GLY A 757 12.27 -31.91 25.56
N ALA A 758 10.99 -32.25 25.66
CA ALA A 758 9.92 -31.38 25.15
C ALA A 758 9.54 -30.28 26.14
N VAL A 759 8.80 -30.60 27.21
CA VAL A 759 8.20 -29.60 28.10
C VAL A 759 8.74 -29.74 29.51
N ARG A 760 9.21 -28.64 30.09
CA ARG A 760 9.57 -28.55 31.50
C ARG A 760 8.76 -27.46 32.20
N ILE A 761 8.13 -27.84 33.30
CA ILE A 761 7.39 -26.96 34.19
C ILE A 761 8.17 -26.91 35.50
N ALA A 762 8.90 -25.81 35.70
CA ALA A 762 9.81 -25.61 36.82
C ALA A 762 9.13 -24.92 38.01
N ASP A 763 9.65 -25.21 39.20
CA ASP A 763 9.29 -24.51 40.45
C ASP A 763 10.14 -23.24 40.55
N GLY A 764 9.48 -22.08 40.65
CA GLY A 764 10.12 -20.77 40.75
C GLY A 764 10.49 -20.36 42.18
N ASP A 765 10.55 -19.06 42.47
CA ASP A 765 10.74 -18.51 43.82
C ASP A 765 9.57 -18.92 44.74
N ALA A 766 9.90 -19.39 45.93
CA ALA A 766 9.00 -20.07 46.87
C ALA A 766 7.90 -19.17 47.48
N ALA A 767 7.74 -17.94 46.98
CA ALA A 767 6.79 -16.94 47.45
C ALA A 767 5.52 -16.84 46.59
N VAL A 768 5.50 -17.44 45.39
CA VAL A 768 4.37 -17.40 44.44
C VAL A 768 3.72 -18.78 44.38
N GLU A 769 2.39 -18.85 44.44
CA GLU A 769 1.67 -20.12 44.26
C GLU A 769 1.79 -20.54 42.79
N PRO A 770 2.14 -21.80 42.48
CA PRO A 770 2.28 -22.28 41.12
C PRO A 770 1.00 -22.08 40.30
N GLY A 771 1.14 -21.59 39.07
CA GLY A 771 0.05 -21.42 38.12
C GLY A 771 -0.59 -22.75 37.70
N ALA A 772 -1.87 -22.71 37.30
CA ALA A 772 -2.53 -23.86 36.69
C ALA A 772 -1.96 -24.10 35.28
N VAL A 773 -1.55 -25.34 35.01
CA VAL A 773 -1.08 -25.74 33.67
C VAL A 773 -1.92 -26.91 33.17
N GLU A 774 -2.56 -26.72 32.02
CA GLU A 774 -3.33 -27.75 31.31
C GLU A 774 -2.65 -28.10 29.99
N ILE A 775 -2.50 -29.40 29.71
CA ILE A 775 -1.99 -29.93 28.46
C ILE A 775 -3.05 -30.87 27.89
N ARG A 776 -3.61 -30.55 26.72
CA ARG A 776 -4.73 -31.29 26.11
C ARG A 776 -4.42 -31.68 24.66
N GLY A 777 -4.76 -32.90 24.27
CA GLY A 777 -4.70 -33.31 22.85
C GLY A 777 -3.29 -33.31 22.23
N CYS A 778 -2.23 -33.37 23.04
CA CYS A 778 -0.86 -33.19 22.58
C CYS A 778 -0.16 -34.51 22.22
N ALA A 779 0.81 -34.45 21.31
CA ALA A 779 1.62 -35.60 20.89
C ALA A 779 3.10 -35.39 21.20
N PHE A 780 3.67 -36.23 22.06
CA PHE A 780 5.08 -36.23 22.45
C PHE A 780 5.79 -37.45 21.85
N VAL A 781 6.58 -37.23 20.79
CA VAL A 781 7.18 -38.31 20.01
C VAL A 781 8.70 -38.17 19.95
N GLY A 782 9.42 -39.17 20.46
CA GLY A 782 10.87 -39.30 20.28
C GLY A 782 11.71 -38.22 20.98
N ASN A 783 11.18 -37.51 21.97
CA ASN A 783 11.92 -36.47 22.69
C ASN A 783 12.96 -37.10 23.64
N GLU A 784 14.14 -36.49 23.76
CA GLU A 784 15.25 -37.05 24.52
C GLU A 784 15.86 -36.06 25.51
N VAL A 785 15.89 -36.45 26.79
CA VAL A 785 16.67 -35.78 27.83
C VAL A 785 18.00 -36.52 28.05
N LYS A 786 19.11 -35.92 27.59
CA LYS A 786 20.45 -36.52 27.72
C LYS A 786 21.01 -36.43 29.14
N SER A 787 20.58 -35.45 29.95
CA SER A 787 21.05 -35.26 31.34
C SER A 787 19.91 -34.88 32.29
N GLY A 788 19.09 -35.85 32.68
CA GLY A 788 17.98 -35.60 33.60
C GLY A 788 16.84 -36.60 33.45
N PRO A 789 15.71 -36.34 34.12
CA PRO A 789 14.50 -37.15 34.00
C PRO A 789 13.48 -36.52 33.03
N GLY A 790 12.46 -37.28 32.63
CA GLY A 790 11.27 -36.76 31.93
C GLY A 790 11.55 -36.37 30.48
N GLY A 791 11.75 -37.35 29.59
CA GLY A 791 12.10 -37.11 28.18
C GLY A 791 11.06 -36.28 27.43
N ALA A 792 9.78 -36.45 27.75
CA ALA A 792 8.68 -35.66 27.19
C ALA A 792 8.24 -34.52 28.10
N LEU A 793 7.86 -34.84 29.34
CA LEU A 793 7.30 -33.87 30.28
C LEU A 793 7.98 -33.99 31.63
N ARG A 794 8.50 -32.88 32.12
CA ARG A 794 9.05 -32.75 33.47
C ARG A 794 8.23 -31.75 34.28
N VAL A 795 7.63 -32.23 35.36
CA VAL A 795 6.77 -31.47 36.26
C VAL A 795 7.42 -31.37 37.64
N ASP A 796 7.93 -30.18 37.95
CA ASP A 796 8.55 -29.88 39.24
C ASP A 796 7.52 -29.29 40.26
N ILE A 797 6.34 -28.82 39.79
CA ILE A 797 5.27 -28.20 40.60
C ILE A 797 3.97 -29.04 40.72
N PRO A 798 3.11 -28.82 41.74
CA PRO A 798 1.75 -29.38 41.76
C PRO A 798 0.81 -28.65 40.79
N GLY A 799 -0.40 -29.19 40.57
CA GLY A 799 -1.48 -28.48 39.85
C GLY A 799 -1.50 -28.66 38.32
N VAL A 800 -0.61 -29.48 37.77
CA VAL A 800 -0.56 -29.77 36.33
C VAL A 800 -1.55 -30.88 35.96
N VAL A 801 -2.33 -30.65 34.89
CA VAL A 801 -3.29 -31.62 34.33
C VAL A 801 -2.91 -31.95 32.88
N VAL A 802 -2.91 -33.23 32.54
CA VAL A 802 -2.63 -33.75 31.19
C VAL A 802 -3.82 -34.57 30.73
N ILE A 803 -4.38 -34.24 29.58
CA ILE A 803 -5.62 -34.81 29.06
C ILE A 803 -5.40 -35.25 27.62
N ASN A 804 -5.93 -36.42 27.26
CA ASN A 804 -6.01 -36.91 25.89
C ASN A 804 -4.68 -36.78 25.10
N SER A 805 -3.56 -37.13 25.73
CA SER A 805 -2.22 -36.90 25.17
C SER A 805 -1.48 -38.22 24.91
N SER A 806 -0.57 -38.23 23.94
CA SER A 806 0.21 -39.42 23.56
C SER A 806 1.70 -39.23 23.79
N PHE A 807 2.35 -40.26 24.35
CA PHE A 807 3.77 -40.27 24.67
C PHE A 807 4.44 -41.49 24.05
N VAL A 808 5.14 -41.28 22.93
CA VAL A 808 5.70 -42.36 22.10
C VAL A 808 7.21 -42.22 21.97
N GLY A 809 7.95 -43.26 22.37
CA GLY A 809 9.39 -43.34 22.07
C GLY A 809 10.28 -42.32 22.78
N ASN A 810 9.83 -41.70 23.87
CA ASN A 810 10.60 -40.66 24.56
C ASN A 810 11.67 -41.27 25.48
N ILE A 811 12.81 -40.60 25.62
CA ILE A 811 14.01 -41.13 26.25
C ILE A 811 14.49 -40.20 27.36
N ALA A 812 14.82 -40.75 28.53
CA ALA A 812 15.50 -40.01 29.59
C ALA A 812 16.70 -40.78 30.12
N SER A 813 17.80 -40.07 30.39
CA SER A 813 19.04 -40.70 30.86
C SER A 813 19.02 -41.18 32.31
N THR A 814 18.03 -40.77 33.11
CA THR A 814 17.93 -41.13 34.54
C THR A 814 16.66 -41.89 34.89
N VAL A 815 15.50 -41.26 34.86
CA VAL A 815 14.20 -41.84 35.20
C VAL A 815 13.10 -41.23 34.32
N ALA A 816 11.97 -41.93 34.11
CA ALA A 816 10.83 -41.44 33.32
C ALA A 816 11.19 -41.02 31.89
N GLY A 817 11.12 -41.97 30.95
CA GLY A 817 11.28 -41.68 29.53
C GLY A 817 10.22 -40.70 29.02
N ALA A 818 8.98 -40.81 29.49
CA ALA A 818 7.92 -39.85 29.18
C ALA A 818 7.75 -38.77 30.25
N VAL A 819 7.12 -39.08 31.40
CA VAL A 819 6.66 -38.09 32.38
C VAL A 819 7.35 -38.26 33.72
N PHE A 820 8.12 -37.24 34.12
CA PHE A 820 8.66 -37.13 35.47
C PHE A 820 7.84 -36.12 36.28
N GLY A 821 7.42 -36.48 37.48
CA GLY A 821 6.70 -35.59 38.37
C GLY A 821 5.34 -36.13 38.77
N ARG A 822 4.43 -35.24 39.18
CA ARG A 822 3.16 -35.63 39.81
C ARG A 822 1.92 -34.93 39.21
N PRO A 823 1.76 -34.88 37.87
CA PRO A 823 0.54 -34.35 37.25
C PRO A 823 -0.66 -35.27 37.45
N THR A 824 -1.87 -34.73 37.29
CA THR A 824 -3.07 -35.54 37.05
C THR A 824 -3.10 -35.89 35.56
N ILE A 825 -3.20 -37.17 35.22
CA ILE A 825 -3.19 -37.64 33.83
C ILE A 825 -4.52 -38.31 33.52
N ILE A 826 -5.15 -37.95 32.41
CA ILE A 826 -6.48 -38.42 32.00
C ILE A 826 -6.40 -38.85 30.54
N ALA A 827 -7.00 -40.01 30.22
CA ALA A 827 -7.19 -40.50 28.86
C ALA A 827 -5.93 -40.51 27.98
N SER A 828 -4.75 -40.76 28.56
CA SER A 828 -3.46 -40.62 27.87
C SER A 828 -2.75 -41.95 27.64
N SER A 829 -1.88 -42.01 26.62
CA SER A 829 -1.19 -43.24 26.20
C SER A 829 0.34 -43.13 26.27
N PHE A 830 0.99 -44.24 26.64
CA PHE A 830 2.44 -44.35 26.78
C PHE A 830 2.93 -45.63 26.09
N THR A 831 3.83 -45.50 25.12
CA THR A 831 4.40 -46.64 24.38
C THR A 831 5.83 -46.40 23.94
N GLY A 832 6.71 -47.37 24.21
CA GLY A 832 8.07 -47.37 23.70
C GLY A 832 8.99 -46.34 24.37
N ASN A 833 8.58 -45.77 25.50
CA ASN A 833 9.41 -44.84 26.26
C ASN A 833 10.53 -45.60 26.99
N SER A 834 11.68 -44.95 27.22
CA SER A 834 12.87 -45.61 27.75
C SER A 834 13.61 -44.76 28.77
N ALA A 835 13.85 -45.33 29.95
CA ALA A 835 14.73 -44.78 30.97
C ALA A 835 15.26 -45.91 31.88
N PRO A 836 16.39 -45.70 32.61
CA PRO A 836 16.90 -46.68 33.57
C PRO A 836 15.92 -47.11 34.67
N LEU A 837 14.96 -46.26 35.03
CA LEU A 837 13.89 -46.56 36.00
C LEU A 837 12.59 -45.83 35.62
N GLY A 838 11.47 -46.55 35.61
CA GLY A 838 10.16 -46.01 35.26
C GLY A 838 10.15 -45.56 33.81
N GLU A 839 9.97 -46.49 32.86
CA GLU A 839 10.07 -46.21 31.43
C GLU A 839 9.09 -45.12 30.97
N ALA A 840 7.81 -45.20 31.36
CA ALA A 840 6.81 -44.18 31.06
C ALA A 840 6.79 -43.08 32.12
N VAL A 841 6.43 -43.42 33.35
CA VAL A 841 6.14 -42.43 34.40
C VAL A 841 6.95 -42.70 35.66
N HIS A 842 7.51 -41.64 36.24
CA HIS A 842 8.12 -41.66 37.56
C HIS A 842 7.63 -40.52 38.45
N ALA A 843 7.00 -40.86 39.57
CA ALA A 843 6.59 -39.90 40.59
C ALA A 843 7.50 -39.99 41.83
N PHE A 844 7.98 -38.84 42.32
CA PHE A 844 8.66 -38.74 43.61
C PHE A 844 7.67 -38.80 44.78
N ALA A 845 8.16 -38.85 46.03
CA ALA A 845 7.29 -38.89 47.22
C ALA A 845 6.50 -37.56 47.38
N GLY A 846 5.18 -37.64 47.57
CA GLY A 846 4.30 -36.46 47.64
C GLY A 846 2.81 -36.81 47.83
N PRO A 847 1.88 -35.85 47.66
CA PRO A 847 0.42 -36.04 47.80
C PRO A 847 -0.21 -36.94 46.71
N ASP A 848 -1.24 -37.75 46.89
CA ASP A 848 -1.76 -38.67 45.84
C ASP A 848 -1.71 -38.18 44.36
N MET A 849 -1.12 -38.97 43.45
CA MET A 849 -1.11 -38.72 42.00
C MET A 849 -2.15 -39.62 41.32
N PHE A 850 -2.91 -39.07 40.36
CA PHE A 850 -3.99 -39.78 39.69
C PHE A 850 -3.73 -39.94 38.18
N MET A 851 -3.93 -41.15 37.68
CA MET A 851 -3.91 -41.51 36.27
C MET A 851 -5.23 -42.21 35.92
N HIS A 852 -6.15 -41.51 35.26
CA HIS A 852 -7.49 -41.97 34.91
C HIS A 852 -7.56 -42.41 33.45
N HIS A 853 -8.12 -43.58 33.16
CA HIS A 853 -8.35 -44.07 31.78
C HIS A 853 -7.08 -44.07 30.90
N CYS A 854 -5.91 -44.32 31.48
CA CYS A 854 -4.63 -44.30 30.78
C CYS A 854 -4.21 -45.68 30.27
N VAL A 855 -3.38 -45.73 29.22
CA VAL A 855 -2.77 -46.96 28.69
C VAL A 855 -1.25 -46.84 28.73
N SER A 856 -0.57 -47.74 29.44
CA SER A 856 0.89 -47.79 29.51
C SER A 856 1.39 -49.22 29.28
N TYR A 857 1.81 -49.51 28.05
CA TYR A 857 2.34 -50.81 27.64
C TYR A 857 3.34 -50.69 26.47
N PRO A 858 4.49 -51.39 26.50
CA PRO A 858 5.00 -52.22 27.59
C PRO A 858 5.57 -51.40 28.76
N ASP A 859 5.52 -50.08 28.68
CA ASP A 859 6.24 -49.17 29.56
C ASP A 859 5.80 -49.26 31.03
N THR A 860 6.79 -49.22 31.92
CA THR A 860 6.61 -49.28 33.37
C THR A 860 6.31 -47.91 34.02
N ILE A 861 5.45 -47.92 35.04
CA ILE A 861 5.15 -46.79 35.92
C ILE A 861 5.75 -47.06 37.30
N THR A 862 6.41 -46.06 37.90
CA THR A 862 7.11 -46.20 39.19
C THR A 862 6.91 -44.99 40.10
N GLY A 863 6.83 -45.21 41.41
CA GLY A 863 6.68 -44.15 42.41
C GLY A 863 5.68 -44.52 43.51
N PRO A 864 5.74 -43.87 44.68
CA PRO A 864 4.75 -44.04 45.74
C PRO A 864 3.45 -43.28 45.41
N ASP A 865 2.33 -43.77 45.95
CA ASP A 865 1.04 -43.06 45.99
C ASP A 865 0.49 -42.63 44.61
N ILE A 866 0.71 -43.48 43.59
CA ILE A 866 0.13 -43.36 42.25
C ILE A 866 -1.12 -44.25 42.16
N TYR A 867 -2.27 -43.63 41.88
CA TYR A 867 -3.55 -44.30 41.67
C TYR A 867 -3.87 -44.35 40.18
N THR A 868 -4.24 -45.53 39.69
CA THR A 868 -4.46 -45.81 38.26
C THR A 868 -5.88 -46.33 37.99
N PRO A 869 -6.94 -45.62 38.45
CA PRO A 869 -8.31 -46.07 38.23
C PRO A 869 -8.63 -46.20 36.73
N TYR A 870 -9.34 -47.27 36.38
CA TYR A 870 -9.81 -47.54 35.02
C TYR A 870 -8.70 -47.52 33.95
N SER A 871 -7.45 -47.77 34.34
CA SER A 871 -6.27 -47.71 33.47
C SER A 871 -5.66 -49.09 33.20
N CYS A 872 -5.02 -49.24 32.05
CA CYS A 872 -4.30 -50.45 31.65
C CYS A 872 -2.79 -50.22 31.73
N VAL A 873 -2.15 -50.70 32.81
CA VAL A 873 -0.74 -50.42 33.13
C VAL A 873 0.06 -51.69 33.48
N ASN A 874 1.34 -51.72 33.13
CA ASN A 874 2.23 -52.89 33.31
C ASN A 874 2.91 -52.98 34.70
N SER A 875 2.38 -52.36 35.76
CA SER A 875 3.04 -52.27 37.08
C SER A 875 2.18 -52.67 38.28
N ASN A 876 2.83 -53.12 39.37
CA ASN A 876 2.21 -53.40 40.69
C ASN A 876 1.87 -52.10 41.48
N THR A 877 1.23 -51.13 40.85
CA THR A 877 0.72 -49.91 41.50
C THR A 877 -0.60 -50.19 42.22
N LEU A 878 -0.89 -49.43 43.28
CA LEU A 878 -2.10 -49.62 44.11
C LEU A 878 -3.36 -49.31 43.28
N GLY A 879 -4.23 -50.32 43.09
CA GLY A 879 -5.53 -50.15 42.44
C GLY A 879 -5.63 -50.63 40.97
N ALA A 880 -4.54 -51.03 40.33
CA ALA A 880 -4.58 -51.57 38.97
C ALA A 880 -4.99 -53.06 38.94
N PRO A 881 -5.96 -53.48 38.09
CA PRO A 881 -6.17 -54.89 37.81
C PRO A 881 -4.93 -55.48 37.12
N GLN A 882 -4.40 -56.60 37.63
CA GLN A 882 -3.29 -57.33 37.00
C GLN A 882 -3.70 -57.80 35.59
N LEU A 883 -2.91 -57.45 34.57
CA LEU A 883 -3.17 -57.78 33.17
C LEU A 883 -3.29 -59.32 32.98
N GLN A 884 -4.47 -59.81 32.56
CA GLN A 884 -4.67 -61.19 32.07
C GLN A 884 -5.23 -61.13 30.64
N LEU A 885 -4.47 -61.66 29.69
CA LEU A 885 -4.71 -61.57 28.25
C LEU A 885 -5.74 -62.63 27.76
N GLY A 886 -6.86 -62.20 27.19
CA GLY A 886 -7.75 -63.02 26.34
C GLY A 886 -9.19 -62.51 26.15
N GLY A 887 -9.60 -62.13 24.92
CA GLY A 887 -10.96 -61.60 24.60
C GLY A 887 -11.00 -60.23 23.87
N VAL A 888 -12.19 -59.73 23.49
CA VAL A 888 -12.43 -58.71 22.41
C VAL A 888 -12.67 -57.28 22.94
N ASP A 889 -12.09 -56.29 22.24
CA ASP A 889 -12.19 -54.79 22.23
C ASP A 889 -12.71 -54.01 23.48
N PRO A 890 -11.88 -53.19 24.16
CA PRO A 890 -12.21 -52.59 25.46
C PRO A 890 -12.64 -51.09 25.47
N PHE A 891 -12.94 -50.44 24.33
CA PHE A 891 -13.22 -48.99 24.29
C PHE A 891 -14.68 -48.62 23.93
N VAL A 892 -15.22 -47.54 24.51
CA VAL A 892 -16.57 -46.97 24.29
C VAL A 892 -16.48 -45.43 24.21
N LEU A 893 -17.41 -44.76 23.53
CA LEU A 893 -17.48 -43.28 23.38
C LEU A 893 -18.40 -42.62 24.42
N ALA A 894 -17.96 -41.58 25.14
CA ALA A 894 -18.78 -40.69 25.98
C ALA A 894 -18.04 -39.38 26.32
N ASP A 895 -18.80 -38.30 26.43
CA ASP A 895 -18.41 -36.99 26.96
C ASP A 895 -18.32 -37.01 28.51
N LEU A 896 -17.11 -37.01 29.07
CA LEU A 896 -16.86 -37.10 30.52
C LEU A 896 -16.67 -35.74 31.21
N ASP A 897 -16.42 -34.65 30.47
CA ASP A 897 -16.21 -33.31 31.01
C ASP A 897 -17.34 -32.30 30.69
N LEU A 898 -18.38 -32.75 29.96
CA LEU A 898 -19.59 -32.03 29.59
C LEU A 898 -19.33 -30.87 28.61
N ASP A 899 -18.24 -30.91 27.85
CA ASP A 899 -17.88 -29.90 26.85
C ASP A 899 -18.61 -30.07 25.50
N GLY A 900 -19.33 -31.19 25.31
CA GLY A 900 -20.09 -31.50 24.10
C GLY A 900 -19.35 -32.34 23.07
N PHE A 901 -18.11 -32.80 23.34
CA PHE A 901 -17.34 -33.70 22.48
C PHE A 901 -17.33 -35.15 23.02
N ASP A 902 -17.60 -36.14 22.16
CA ASP A 902 -17.57 -37.56 22.54
C ASP A 902 -16.12 -38.07 22.66
N GLU A 903 -15.70 -38.49 23.87
CA GLU A 903 -14.35 -38.97 24.16
C GLU A 903 -14.28 -40.51 24.13
N LEU A 904 -13.14 -41.08 23.70
CA LEU A 904 -12.90 -42.53 23.76
C LEU A 904 -12.44 -42.93 25.18
N TYR A 905 -13.20 -43.79 25.87
CA TYR A 905 -12.88 -44.28 27.22
C TYR A 905 -12.86 -45.81 27.31
N LEU A 906 -12.08 -46.34 28.26
CA LEU A 906 -12.01 -47.77 28.58
C LEU A 906 -13.29 -48.23 29.29
N ASP A 907 -13.94 -49.30 28.82
CA ASP A 907 -15.07 -49.93 29.51
C ASP A 907 -14.60 -50.48 30.88
N PRO A 908 -15.10 -49.94 32.01
CA PRO A 908 -14.67 -50.33 33.35
C PRO A 908 -15.07 -51.76 33.76
N GLU A 909 -15.89 -52.46 32.97
CA GLU A 909 -16.37 -53.81 33.31
C GLU A 909 -15.51 -54.97 32.75
N GLY A 910 -14.48 -54.70 31.93
CA GLY A 910 -13.62 -55.73 31.31
C GLY A 910 -12.16 -55.77 31.82
N PRO A 911 -11.49 -56.94 31.86
CA PRO A 911 -10.03 -56.99 32.00
C PRO A 911 -9.37 -56.25 30.81
N CYS A 912 -8.13 -55.75 30.94
CA CYS A 912 -7.40 -55.20 29.79
C CYS A 912 -7.18 -56.31 28.73
N VAL A 913 -7.90 -56.27 27.61
CA VAL A 913 -7.88 -57.31 26.59
C VAL A 913 -7.51 -56.77 25.21
N GLY A 914 -6.64 -57.47 24.48
CA GLY A 914 -6.43 -57.22 23.04
C GLY A 914 -5.03 -56.82 22.56
N LEU A 915 -3.95 -57.06 23.32
CA LEU A 915 -2.57 -56.76 22.87
C LEU A 915 -1.81 -58.04 22.44
N GLU A 916 -2.17 -58.66 21.32
CA GLU A 916 -1.26 -59.59 20.62
C GLU A 916 -0.47 -58.80 19.55
N ASP A 917 0.85 -58.97 19.55
CA ASP A 917 1.86 -58.39 18.64
C ASP A 917 2.43 -56.99 18.93
N GLY A 918 2.10 -56.35 20.05
CA GLY A 918 2.94 -55.29 20.62
C GLY A 918 3.10 -54.02 19.78
N VAL A 919 2.19 -53.79 18.84
CA VAL A 919 2.05 -52.52 18.11
C VAL A 919 0.56 -52.20 18.20
N LEU A 920 0.18 -51.17 18.97
CA LEU A 920 -0.98 -50.38 18.57
C LEU A 920 -0.56 -49.82 17.22
N ASP A 921 -0.95 -50.46 16.11
CA ASP A 921 -0.99 -49.76 14.82
C ASP A 921 -1.82 -48.53 15.15
N ALA A 922 -1.15 -47.38 15.08
CA ALA A 922 -1.57 -46.10 15.62
C ALA A 922 -3.09 -46.04 15.74
N ILE A 923 -3.61 -45.77 16.95
CA ILE A 923 -4.91 -45.11 16.99
C ILE A 923 -4.72 -43.91 16.07
N ASP A 924 -5.40 -43.95 14.92
CA ASP A 924 -5.32 -42.90 13.93
C ASP A 924 -6.11 -41.74 14.54
N TRP A 925 -5.47 -41.04 15.48
CA TRP A 925 -6.04 -39.87 16.14
C TRP A 925 -6.29 -38.77 15.09
N ALA A 926 -5.67 -38.83 13.91
CA ALA A 926 -5.99 -37.97 12.77
C ALA A 926 -7.31 -38.36 12.06
N SER A 927 -7.89 -39.53 12.37
CA SER A 927 -9.22 -39.96 11.91
C SER A 927 -10.36 -39.65 12.89
N MET A 928 -10.06 -39.14 14.11
CA MET A 928 -11.08 -38.56 14.98
C MET A 928 -11.39 -37.14 14.49
N THR A 929 -12.36 -37.06 13.58
CA THR A 929 -12.91 -35.79 13.11
C THR A 929 -13.64 -35.09 14.25
N VAL A 930 -13.15 -33.91 14.65
CA VAL A 930 -14.03 -32.84 15.15
C VAL A 930 -14.91 -32.46 13.96
N GLU A 931 -16.17 -32.91 13.93
CA GLU A 931 -17.13 -32.36 12.97
C GLU A 931 -17.40 -30.90 13.36
N SER A 932 -16.90 -29.99 12.55
CA SER A 932 -17.24 -28.57 12.59
C SER A 932 -18.73 -28.36 12.26
N SER A 933 -19.60 -28.05 13.25
CA SER A 933 -20.82 -27.24 13.02
C SER A 933 -21.62 -26.78 14.27
N GLN A 934 -21.66 -25.45 14.46
CA GLN A 934 -22.81 -24.54 14.75
C GLN A 934 -23.48 -24.37 16.15
N CYS A 935 -23.27 -23.15 16.70
CA CYS A 935 -24.18 -22.13 17.29
C CYS A 935 -25.23 -22.46 18.38
N THR A 936 -25.15 -21.79 19.54
CA THR A 936 -26.33 -21.47 20.40
C THR A 936 -26.26 -20.09 21.09
N ASP A 937 -27.34 -19.31 20.97
CA ASP A 937 -27.57 -17.97 21.56
C ASP A 937 -28.23 -18.03 22.96
N ALA A 938 -27.57 -17.55 24.03
CA ALA A 938 -28.18 -16.87 25.20
C ALA A 938 -27.11 -16.52 26.28
N PRO A 939 -27.26 -15.39 27.01
CA PRO A 939 -26.16 -14.69 27.69
C PRO A 939 -25.88 -15.24 29.10
N TRP A 940 -24.61 -15.27 29.52
CA TRP A 940 -24.20 -15.68 30.87
C TRP A 940 -23.28 -14.66 31.59
N PRO A 941 -23.31 -14.60 32.94
CA PRO A 941 -22.55 -13.66 33.77
C PRO A 941 -21.39 -14.29 34.61
N GLU A 942 -20.47 -13.41 35.06
CA GLU A 942 -19.45 -13.48 36.15
C GLU A 942 -18.09 -14.20 35.97
N PRO A 943 -16.99 -13.67 36.58
CA PRO A 943 -15.59 -14.00 36.26
C PRO A 943 -14.98 -15.08 37.18
N GLY A 944 -14.14 -15.96 36.61
CA GLY A 944 -13.42 -17.02 37.35
C GLY A 944 -13.30 -18.37 36.63
N VAL A 945 -13.72 -18.46 35.37
CA VAL A 945 -13.49 -19.62 34.47
C VAL A 945 -13.15 -19.04 33.10
N HIS A 946 -11.97 -19.36 32.57
CA HIS A 946 -11.51 -18.87 31.26
C HIS A 946 -11.68 -19.98 30.21
N TYR A 947 -12.47 -19.68 29.18
CA TYR A 947 -12.22 -20.09 27.79
C TYR A 947 -12.48 -18.87 26.89
N GLU A 948 -11.70 -18.80 25.82
CA GLU A 948 -11.40 -17.64 24.99
C GLU A 948 -12.48 -17.23 23.96
N PRO A 949 -12.38 -16.00 23.40
CA PRO A 949 -13.37 -15.39 22.52
C PRO A 949 -13.21 -15.77 21.04
N LEU A 950 -14.34 -15.86 20.34
CA LEU A 950 -14.42 -15.95 18.87
C LEU A 950 -14.54 -14.56 18.23
N LEU A 951 -13.93 -14.38 17.06
CA LEU A 951 -14.27 -13.33 16.10
C LEU A 951 -14.58 -13.93 14.71
N ASP A 952 -15.69 -13.43 14.17
CA ASP A 952 -16.21 -13.47 12.79
C ASP A 952 -16.74 -14.75 12.13
N ALA A 953 -18.06 -14.91 12.22
CA ALA A 953 -18.88 -15.38 11.10
C ALA A 953 -20.13 -14.49 10.94
N GLY A 954 -20.29 -13.93 9.74
CA GLY A 954 -21.42 -13.09 9.34
C GLY A 954 -22.79 -13.78 9.33
N VAL A 955 -23.82 -12.96 9.10
CA VAL A 955 -25.25 -13.21 9.36
C VAL A 955 -25.83 -14.48 8.70
N CYS A 956 -26.54 -15.29 9.49
CA CYS A 956 -27.19 -16.55 9.09
C CYS A 956 -28.35 -16.38 8.07
N GLU A 957 -28.21 -16.99 6.89
CA GLU A 957 -29.28 -17.68 6.12
C GLU A 957 -28.80 -19.06 5.67
#